data_AF-A0A938TL86-F1
#
_entry.id   AF-A0A938TL86-F1
#
_cell.length_a   1.000
_cell.length_b   1.000
_cell.length_c   1.000
_cell.angle_alpha   90.00
_cell.angle_beta   90.00
_cell.angle_gamma   90.00
#
_symmetry.space_group_name_H-M   'P 1'
#
loop_
_entity.id
_entity.type
_entity.pdbx_description
1 polymer ?
#
loop_
_entity_poly.entity_id
_entity_poly.type
_entity_poly.pdbx_seq_one_letter_code
_entity_poly.pdbx_strand_id
1 'polypeptide(L)'
;MHIESKDDRPREGWFEPDHNQAQKSQVVRLALPVPLFRSFDYRIPDGATHPRAGDHIEAQFAGRRMVGVCIDSSPPDPWPDAKLFIRLLESAPSMAPAVSPELLELARWLSEYYHHPLGEVLATCLPATTSRNVDSAREILLSAANEAQADTLLVRSPRQRALYEHLCTHPGSSRAQLAAIGFGADLIRALQQKNLATLAPAGVSNRSPSVYEPNNQVLPVLTEEQTMALRAIKESSGHFAPFLLQGITGSGKTEVYLRAIAAAVDDGGQALLLVPEIGLTPQTIARVRERFPDAVTQHSGMTDRDRSAALAACQSGSTRVLVGTRSAVFAQFKALRLIIVDEEHDSSYKQQDGLRYSARDVAVKRAMSLSAPVVLGSATPSLESLHNVRRGRYQALYLRSRPGSAATAPMHIQDIRGTELDAGLSQEMILRMRQHLSAGGQVLTYINRRGFSPVLLCTTCNWIADCAHCDSRMTVHRSPPALVCHHCGSRTSLPTHCPEGHSTLLPVGAGTQRTEEALERLFPEYPVVRIDRDSTRSAEQMNQHLIRIGRGDPLILVGTQMLAKGHHFPAVTLVVVLNADGGFLSPDFRAPERTAQTIIQVAGRAGRAERPGEVWIQSLQSDNPALISLLETGYEGFANNQLDLRIAAGLPPASAMAIIRADALTRLDAVQFLESLKGFVTPGVQISGPAPAPIQRIAGRHRQQLLLLASNRTLLQRCCTTMRLTNAPRNLRWSIDIDPYDSM
;
A
#
# COMPACT_ATOMS: atom_id res chain seq x y z
N MET A 1 18.63 58.40 4.97
CA MET A 1 17.29 58.45 4.35
C MET A 1 16.61 57.14 4.71
N HIS A 2 15.75 57.18 5.72
CA HIS A 2 15.05 56.03 6.27
C HIS A 2 14.11 55.41 5.22
N ILE A 3 14.17 54.09 5.05
CA ILE A 3 13.12 53.32 4.40
C ILE A 3 12.55 52.42 5.50
N GLU A 4 11.40 52.83 6.03
CA GLU A 4 10.57 52.05 6.95
C GLU A 4 10.05 50.80 6.22
N SER A 5 10.31 49.61 6.76
CA SER A 5 9.60 48.39 6.38
C SER A 5 8.24 48.36 7.07
N LYS A 6 7.19 48.72 6.32
CA LYS A 6 5.79 48.52 6.71
C LYS A 6 5.40 47.06 6.49
N ASP A 7 5.35 46.27 7.56
CA ASP A 7 4.20 45.41 7.93
C ASP A 7 4.59 44.55 9.15
N ASP A 8 4.68 45.19 10.32
CA ASP A 8 4.90 44.51 11.61
C ASP A 8 3.72 44.85 12.54
N ARG A 9 2.54 44.32 12.19
CA ARG A 9 1.37 44.36 13.08
C ARG A 9 1.22 43.00 13.74
N PRO A 10 1.17 42.91 15.08
CA PRO A 10 0.99 41.64 15.77
C PRO A 10 -0.35 41.04 15.38
N ARG A 11 -0.34 39.78 14.92
CA ARG A 11 -1.53 39.00 14.60
C ARG A 11 -2.02 38.30 15.87
N GLU A 12 -3.32 38.38 16.15
CA GLU A 12 -3.94 37.75 17.32
C GLU A 12 -3.48 36.29 17.51
N GLY A 13 -3.00 35.96 18.72
CA GLY A 13 -2.57 34.61 19.11
C GLY A 13 -1.08 34.27 18.92
N TRP A 14 -0.23 35.26 18.65
CA TRP A 14 1.22 35.11 18.51
C TRP A 14 1.94 35.90 19.61
N PHE A 15 2.94 35.30 20.25
CA PHE A 15 3.74 35.94 21.31
C PHE A 15 5.04 36.53 20.73
N GLU A 16 5.30 37.81 21.04
CA GLU A 16 6.56 38.52 20.75
C GLU A 16 7.44 38.61 22.03
N PRO A 17 8.77 38.72 21.90
CA PRO A 17 9.70 38.56 23.01
C PRO A 17 9.80 39.79 23.91
N ASP A 18 9.82 39.58 25.23
CA ASP A 18 10.41 40.52 26.18
C ASP A 18 11.86 40.09 26.44
N HIS A 19 12.82 40.95 26.14
CA HIS A 19 14.26 40.59 26.08
C HIS A 19 14.93 40.41 27.44
N ASN A 20 14.17 40.48 28.54
CA ASN A 20 14.77 40.61 29.85
C ASN A 20 14.00 39.83 30.93
N GLN A 21 14.09 38.49 30.89
CA GLN A 21 13.96 37.68 32.10
C GLN A 21 14.54 36.27 31.92
N ALA A 22 15.62 36.01 32.67
CA ALA A 22 16.18 34.68 32.88
C ALA A 22 15.28 33.90 33.87
N GLN A 23 14.11 33.49 33.41
CA GLN A 23 13.27 32.49 34.07
C GLN A 23 13.35 31.22 33.24
N LYS A 24 13.48 30.05 33.89
CA LYS A 24 13.73 28.73 33.27
C LYS A 24 12.86 28.51 32.01
N SER A 25 13.36 28.89 30.84
CA SER A 25 12.62 28.79 29.59
C SER A 25 12.42 27.31 29.28
N GLN A 26 11.18 26.83 29.38
CA GLN A 26 10.85 25.44 29.06
C GLN A 26 11.03 25.24 27.56
N VAL A 27 11.79 24.20 27.17
CA VAL A 27 12.14 23.89 25.78
C VAL A 27 11.41 22.61 25.39
N VAL A 28 10.97 22.54 24.13
CA VAL A 28 10.38 21.33 23.54
C VAL A 28 11.12 20.97 22.27
N ARG A 29 11.22 19.67 21.99
CA ARG A 29 11.87 19.14 20.80
C ARG A 29 10.82 18.68 19.80
N LEU A 30 10.88 19.22 18.58
CA LEU A 30 9.92 18.95 17.51
C LEU A 30 10.55 18.14 16.39
N ALA A 31 9.81 17.16 15.87
CA ALA A 31 10.08 16.57 14.57
C ALA A 31 9.25 17.29 13.49
N LEU A 32 9.94 17.91 12.54
CA LEU A 32 9.32 18.65 11.43
C LEU A 32 9.36 17.82 10.13
N PRO A 33 8.34 17.89 9.26
CA PRO A 33 8.25 17.12 8.02
C PRO A 33 9.19 17.65 6.95
N VAL A 34 10.49 17.54 7.22
CA VAL A 34 11.60 17.98 6.37
C VAL A 34 12.61 16.84 6.22
N PRO A 35 13.35 16.75 5.10
CA PRO A 35 14.29 15.66 4.83
C PRO A 35 15.60 15.82 5.62
N LEU A 36 15.49 16.07 6.94
CA LEU A 36 16.61 16.29 7.84
C LEU A 36 16.55 15.28 8.97
N PHE A 37 17.66 14.58 9.16
CA PHE A 37 17.85 13.55 10.17
C PHE A 37 18.09 14.10 11.58
N ARG A 38 17.35 15.13 11.95
CA ARG A 38 17.45 15.81 13.24
C ARG A 38 16.10 16.38 13.64
N SER A 39 16.00 16.62 14.94
CA SER A 39 14.88 17.32 15.56
C SER A 39 15.27 18.77 15.83
N PHE A 40 14.32 19.60 16.24
CA PHE A 40 14.53 21.02 16.42
C PHE A 40 13.98 21.47 17.76
N ASP A 41 14.79 22.21 18.52
CA ASP A 41 14.43 22.70 19.84
C ASP A 41 13.79 24.08 19.73
N TYR A 42 12.66 24.24 20.43
CA TYR A 42 11.86 25.45 20.47
C TYR A 42 11.55 25.84 21.92
N ARG A 43 11.54 27.13 22.21
CA ARG A 43 11.13 27.63 23.54
C ARG A 43 9.61 27.75 23.60
N ILE A 44 9.04 27.39 24.74
CA ILE A 44 7.63 27.59 25.05
C ILE A 44 7.45 29.03 25.52
N PRO A 45 6.49 29.81 24.96
CA PRO A 45 6.15 31.14 25.47
C PRO A 45 5.63 31.09 26.91
N ASP A 46 5.94 32.09 27.72
CA ASP A 46 5.44 32.19 29.09
C ASP A 46 3.90 32.21 29.12
N GLY A 47 3.31 31.38 29.97
CA GLY A 47 1.85 31.23 30.09
C GLY A 47 1.20 30.30 29.04
N ALA A 48 1.94 29.79 28.06
CA ALA A 48 1.42 28.78 27.14
C ALA A 48 1.31 27.40 27.81
N THR A 49 0.35 26.59 27.37
CA THR A 49 0.22 25.20 27.87
C THR A 49 1.43 24.39 27.45
N HIS A 50 2.03 23.66 28.40
CA HIS A 50 3.17 22.80 28.12
C HIS A 50 2.76 21.62 27.24
N PRO A 51 3.33 21.45 26.03
CA PRO A 51 2.93 20.37 25.13
C PRO A 51 3.42 19.03 25.65
N ARG A 52 2.64 17.98 25.37
CA ARG A 52 2.99 16.59 25.62
C ARG A 52 3.65 16.00 24.38
N ALA A 53 4.47 14.97 24.58
CA ALA A 53 4.95 14.16 23.47
C ALA A 53 3.75 13.63 22.67
N GLY A 54 3.76 13.88 21.36
CA GLY A 54 2.71 13.51 20.43
C GLY A 54 1.75 14.65 20.07
N ASP A 55 1.83 15.80 20.74
CA ASP A 55 1.03 16.97 20.38
C ASP A 55 1.53 17.61 19.07
N HIS A 56 0.59 18.12 18.26
CA HIS A 56 0.90 18.88 17.05
C HIS A 56 1.18 20.34 17.40
N ILE A 57 2.28 20.88 16.89
CA ILE A 57 2.72 22.25 17.15
C ILE A 57 3.01 22.93 15.82
N GLU A 58 2.39 24.09 15.57
CA GLU A 58 2.77 24.95 14.46
C GLU A 58 4.04 25.72 14.86
N ALA A 59 5.10 25.57 14.08
CA ALA A 59 6.38 26.20 14.33
C ALA A 59 6.90 26.91 13.07
N GLN A 60 7.70 27.95 13.26
CA GLN A 60 8.38 28.60 12.15
C GLN A 60 9.70 27.86 11.84
N PHE A 61 9.90 27.52 10.57
CA PHE A 61 11.10 26.87 10.08
C PHE A 61 11.52 27.49 8.74
N ALA A 62 12.71 28.09 8.71
CA ALA A 62 13.27 28.76 7.53
C ALA A 62 12.29 29.75 6.86
N GLY A 63 11.61 30.58 7.66
CA GLY A 63 10.66 31.59 7.18
C GLY A 63 9.27 31.03 6.79
N ARG A 64 9.04 29.72 6.89
CA ARG A 64 7.75 29.08 6.60
C ARG A 64 7.11 28.55 7.88
N ARG A 65 5.77 28.54 7.92
CA ARG A 65 5.01 27.88 8.99
C ARG A 65 4.80 26.41 8.64
N MET A 66 5.06 25.53 9.60
CA MET A 66 4.97 24.09 9.43
C MET A 66 4.39 23.47 10.70
N VAL A 67 3.60 22.41 10.55
CA VAL A 67 3.15 21.62 11.70
C VAL A 67 4.16 20.50 11.95
N GLY A 68 4.71 20.49 13.16
CA GLY A 68 5.57 19.43 13.69
C GLY A 68 4.88 18.63 14.79
N VAL A 69 5.52 17.54 15.18
CA VAL A 69 5.08 16.72 16.34
C VAL A 69 6.08 16.92 17.47
N CYS A 70 5.58 17.21 18.68
CA CYS A 70 6.39 17.21 19.89
C CYS A 70 6.90 15.79 20.15
N ILE A 71 8.20 15.58 20.18
CA ILE A 71 8.80 14.26 20.45
C ILE A 71 9.44 14.17 21.84
N ASP A 72 9.76 15.32 22.44
CA ASP A 72 10.22 15.45 23.81
C ASP A 72 9.70 16.77 24.38
N SER A 73 8.99 16.68 25.49
CA SER A 73 8.41 17.82 26.18
C SER A 73 9.43 18.56 27.05
N SER A 74 10.52 17.92 27.46
CA SER A 74 11.56 18.51 28.31
C SER A 74 12.91 17.86 27.99
N PRO A 75 13.53 18.21 26.85
CA PRO A 75 14.77 17.59 26.42
C PRO A 75 15.85 17.81 27.46
N PRO A 76 16.64 16.77 27.82
CA PRO A 76 17.69 16.88 28.84
C PRO A 76 18.87 17.77 28.39
N ASP A 77 19.02 17.99 27.09
CA ASP A 77 20.11 18.70 26.41
C ASP A 77 19.57 19.76 25.42
N PRO A 78 18.88 20.81 25.90
CA PRO A 78 18.31 21.82 25.02
C PRO A 78 19.41 22.61 24.30
N TRP A 79 19.20 22.91 23.01
CA TRP A 79 20.11 23.80 22.28
C TRP A 79 20.12 25.21 22.91
N PRO A 80 21.29 25.85 23.13
CA PRO A 80 21.37 27.14 23.82
C PRO A 80 20.52 28.24 23.18
N ASP A 81 20.53 28.29 21.85
CA ASP A 81 19.77 29.22 21.00
C ASP A 81 18.49 28.58 20.41
N ALA A 82 17.73 27.86 21.23
CA ALA A 82 16.43 27.30 20.82
C ALA A 82 15.51 28.40 20.23
N LYS A 83 14.85 28.09 19.11
CA LYS A 83 14.06 29.08 18.36
C LYS A 83 12.81 29.48 19.15
N LEU A 84 12.43 30.76 19.07
CA LEU A 84 11.43 31.38 19.95
C LEU A 84 9.97 31.35 19.42
N PHE A 85 9.72 30.85 18.20
CA PHE A 85 8.39 30.99 17.56
C PHE A 85 7.65 29.66 17.43
N ILE A 86 6.75 29.38 18.38
CA ILE A 86 5.77 28.29 18.29
C ILE A 86 4.37 28.80 18.59
N ARG A 87 3.39 28.23 17.91
CA ARG A 87 1.97 28.30 18.24
C ARG A 87 1.49 26.87 18.45
N LEU A 88 0.98 26.57 19.64
CA LEU A 88 0.23 25.34 19.84
C LEU A 88 -1.01 25.40 18.94
N LEU A 89 -1.14 24.41 18.06
CA LEU A 89 -2.44 24.13 17.49
C LEU A 89 -3.21 23.43 18.59
N GLU A 90 -4.30 24.02 19.04
CA GLU A 90 -5.23 23.35 19.95
C GLU A 90 -5.63 22.02 19.28
N SER A 91 -4.99 20.93 19.70
CA SER A 91 -5.73 19.70 19.83
C SER A 91 -6.84 20.05 20.82
N ALA A 92 -8.10 19.86 20.43
CA ALA A 92 -9.26 20.12 21.29
C ALA A 92 -8.97 19.69 22.73
N PRO A 93 -9.63 20.24 23.77
CA PRO A 93 -9.54 19.71 25.13
C PRO A 93 -9.98 18.23 25.13
N SER A 94 -9.00 17.37 24.86
CA SER A 94 -9.03 15.96 24.65
C SER A 94 -7.89 15.49 25.52
N MET A 95 -8.22 14.66 26.49
CA MET A 95 -7.29 14.17 27.50
C MET A 95 -6.08 13.40 26.91
N ALA A 96 -6.00 13.14 25.59
CA ALA A 96 -4.95 12.37 24.93
C ALA A 96 -4.23 13.15 23.80
N PRO A 97 -2.92 12.86 23.55
CA PRO A 97 -2.13 13.49 22.48
C PRO A 97 -2.59 13.07 21.07
N ALA A 98 -2.31 13.89 20.05
CA ALA A 98 -2.69 13.62 18.65
C ALA A 98 -1.98 12.38 18.07
N VAL A 99 -0.75 12.13 18.51
CA VAL A 99 0.02 10.92 18.23
C VAL A 99 0.20 10.17 19.54
N SER A 100 -0.32 8.94 19.59
CA SER A 100 -0.16 8.07 20.76
C SER A 100 1.31 7.75 21.03
N PRO A 101 1.69 7.47 22.29
CA PRO A 101 3.03 7.03 22.65
C PRO A 101 3.48 5.80 21.85
N GLU A 102 2.57 4.84 21.62
CA GLU A 102 2.80 3.65 20.80
C GLU A 102 3.22 4.01 19.36
N LEU A 103 2.48 4.91 18.71
CA LEU A 103 2.82 5.34 17.35
C LEU A 103 4.11 6.16 17.30
N LEU A 104 4.41 6.96 18.32
CA LEU A 104 5.71 7.67 18.42
C LEU A 104 6.88 6.71 18.51
N GLU A 105 6.78 5.66 19.34
CA GLU A 105 7.81 4.62 19.44
C GLU A 105 7.97 3.86 18.13
N LEU A 106 6.85 3.50 17.49
CA LEU A 106 6.87 2.87 16.17
C LEU A 106 7.53 3.78 15.12
N ALA A 107 7.25 5.09 15.14
CA ALA A 107 7.86 6.07 14.25
C ALA A 107 9.37 6.24 14.49
N ARG A 108 9.82 6.23 15.75
CA ARG A 108 11.25 6.22 16.08
C ARG A 108 11.93 4.96 15.54
N TRP A 109 11.34 3.79 15.80
CA TRP A 109 11.85 2.53 15.26
C TRP A 109 11.90 2.54 13.73
N LEU A 110 10.87 3.04 13.04
CA LEU A 110 10.85 3.18 11.58
C LEU A 110 11.98 4.10 11.08
N SER A 111 12.18 5.24 11.75
CA SER A 111 13.20 6.23 11.40
C SER A 111 14.62 5.67 11.53
N GLU A 112 14.87 4.92 12.60
CA GLU A 112 16.13 4.25 12.85
C GLU A 112 16.32 3.08 11.88
N TYR A 113 15.37 2.16 11.85
CA TYR A 113 15.45 0.92 11.08
C TYR A 113 15.54 1.15 9.57
N TYR A 114 14.72 2.04 9.01
CA TYR A 114 14.72 2.34 7.57
C TYR A 114 15.62 3.53 7.22
N HIS A 115 16.37 4.09 8.18
CA HIS A 115 17.20 5.28 8.01
C HIS A 115 16.46 6.41 7.28
N HIS A 116 15.26 6.77 7.76
CA HIS A 116 14.43 7.83 7.18
C HIS A 116 14.21 8.98 8.18
N PRO A 117 14.15 10.26 7.77
CA PRO A 117 13.94 11.38 8.69
C PRO A 117 12.67 11.22 9.52
N LEU A 118 12.77 11.33 10.86
CA LEU A 118 11.66 11.08 11.80
C LEU A 118 10.44 11.95 11.49
N GLY A 119 10.62 13.21 11.14
CA GLY A 119 9.50 14.08 10.82
C GLY A 119 8.76 13.69 9.54
N GLU A 120 9.47 13.17 8.52
CA GLU A 120 8.81 12.61 7.33
C GLU A 120 8.17 11.25 7.58
N VAL A 121 8.74 10.45 8.51
CA VAL A 121 8.11 9.22 8.99
C VAL A 121 6.78 9.54 9.66
N LEU A 122 6.76 10.49 10.60
CA LEU A 122 5.53 10.92 11.29
C LEU A 122 4.51 11.50 10.30
N ALA A 123 4.95 12.29 9.32
CA ALA A 123 4.07 12.79 8.26
C ALA A 123 3.49 11.66 7.39
N THR A 124 4.23 10.56 7.20
CA THR A 124 3.75 9.37 6.48
C THR A 124 2.75 8.56 7.31
N CYS A 125 2.95 8.51 8.63
CA CYS A 125 2.07 7.79 9.56
C CYS A 125 0.74 8.52 9.81
N LEU A 126 0.65 9.83 9.55
CA LEU A 126 -0.50 10.67 9.89
C LEU A 126 -1.26 11.17 8.64
N PRO A 127 -2.59 11.37 8.71
CA PRO A 127 -3.36 11.96 7.62
C PRO A 127 -2.97 13.42 7.34
N ALA A 128 -3.05 13.82 6.07
CA ALA A 128 -2.73 15.18 5.62
C ALA A 128 -3.58 16.28 6.28
N THR A 129 -4.83 15.97 6.64
CA THR A 129 -5.79 16.86 7.34
C THR A 129 -5.35 17.19 8.76
N THR A 130 -4.91 16.17 9.51
CA THR A 130 -4.35 16.32 10.88
C THR A 130 -3.10 17.20 10.92
N SER A 131 -2.38 17.29 9.81
CA SER A 131 -1.16 18.10 9.64
C SER A 131 -1.43 19.53 9.18
N ARG A 132 -2.63 19.87 8.68
CA ARG A 132 -2.88 21.19 8.04
C ARG A 132 -4.07 21.99 8.53
N ASN A 133 -5.06 21.38 9.19
CA ASN A 133 -6.17 22.10 9.83
C ASN A 133 -7.00 21.13 10.69
N VAL A 134 -6.93 21.26 12.01
CA VAL A 134 -7.76 20.47 12.95
C VAL A 134 -9.24 20.91 12.87
N ASP A 135 -9.51 22.13 12.42
CA ASP A 135 -10.86 22.72 12.41
C ASP A 135 -11.77 22.24 11.27
N SER A 136 -11.21 21.72 10.16
CA SER A 136 -12.01 21.42 8.95
C SER A 136 -12.60 20.00 8.90
N ALA A 137 -12.27 19.14 9.87
CA ALA A 137 -12.70 17.73 9.86
C ALA A 137 -14.06 17.47 10.55
N ARG A 138 -14.66 18.47 11.20
CA ARG A 138 -15.97 18.30 11.84
C ARG A 138 -17.06 18.41 10.79
N GLU A 139 -17.77 17.31 10.56
CA GLU A 139 -19.03 17.37 9.83
C GLU A 139 -19.96 18.30 10.61
N ILE A 140 -20.38 19.40 10.01
CA ILE A 140 -21.27 20.34 10.69
C ILE A 140 -22.69 19.92 10.34
N LEU A 141 -23.42 19.44 11.34
CA LEU A 141 -24.81 19.05 11.20
C LEU A 141 -25.71 20.26 11.45
N LEU A 142 -26.69 20.43 10.57
CA LEU A 142 -27.69 21.48 10.67
C LEU A 142 -28.95 20.91 11.28
N SER A 143 -29.50 21.62 12.26
CA SER A 143 -30.82 21.33 12.85
C SER A 143 -31.65 22.61 12.88
N ALA A 144 -32.96 22.46 12.75
CA ALA A 144 -33.89 23.57 12.89
C ALA A 144 -33.85 24.12 14.32
N ALA A 145 -34.01 25.44 14.46
CA ALA A 145 -34.04 26.14 15.73
C ALA A 145 -35.18 27.18 15.75
N ASN A 146 -35.56 27.62 16.95
CA ASN A 146 -36.52 28.71 17.18
C ASN A 146 -37.84 28.59 16.38
N GLU A 147 -38.55 27.47 16.61
CA GLU A 147 -39.83 27.13 15.97
C GLU A 147 -40.89 28.23 16.09
N ALA A 148 -40.93 28.93 17.23
CA ALA A 148 -41.86 30.02 17.48
C ALA A 148 -41.72 31.24 16.54
N GLN A 149 -40.57 31.40 15.85
CA GLN A 149 -40.30 32.54 14.96
C GLN A 149 -40.25 32.16 13.47
N ALA A 150 -40.29 30.87 13.17
CA ALA A 150 -40.12 30.35 11.82
C ALA A 150 -41.25 30.78 10.89
N ASP A 151 -42.50 30.66 11.35
CA ASP A 151 -43.67 31.04 10.55
C ASP A 151 -43.71 32.53 10.23
N THR A 152 -43.21 33.41 11.11
CA THR A 152 -43.19 34.87 10.91
C THR A 152 -42.05 35.31 9.99
N LEU A 153 -40.87 34.69 10.09
CA LEU A 153 -39.65 35.08 9.37
C LEU A 153 -39.50 34.46 7.97
N LEU A 154 -40.29 33.42 7.67
CA LEU A 154 -40.21 32.65 6.42
C LEU A 154 -41.43 32.83 5.49
N VAL A 155 -42.41 33.67 5.85
CA VAL A 155 -43.65 33.93 5.07
C VAL A 155 -43.36 34.23 3.60
N ARG A 156 -42.31 35.01 3.31
CA ARG A 156 -41.97 35.48 1.96
C ARG A 156 -40.80 34.72 1.31
N SER A 157 -40.41 33.57 1.85
CA SER A 157 -39.21 32.83 1.39
C SER A 157 -39.46 31.33 1.25
N PRO A 158 -40.17 30.89 0.19
CA PRO A 158 -40.62 29.50 0.04
C PRO A 158 -39.50 28.47 0.08
N ARG A 159 -38.33 28.78 -0.50
CA ARG A 159 -37.15 27.89 -0.47
C ARG A 159 -36.47 27.82 0.90
N GLN A 160 -36.51 28.90 1.69
CA GLN A 160 -35.99 28.88 3.06
C GLN A 160 -36.94 28.12 3.99
N ARG A 161 -38.27 28.25 3.76
CA ARG A 161 -39.30 27.45 4.43
C ARG A 161 -39.15 25.96 4.16
N ALA A 162 -38.98 25.56 2.90
CA ALA A 162 -38.73 24.17 2.53
C ALA A 162 -37.46 23.59 3.18
N LEU A 163 -36.37 24.38 3.24
CA LEU A 163 -35.16 23.96 3.95
C LEU A 163 -35.40 23.83 5.47
N TYR A 164 -36.14 24.76 6.08
CA TYR A 164 -36.49 24.71 7.49
C TYR A 164 -37.35 23.49 7.84
N GLU A 165 -38.42 23.24 7.08
CA GLU A 165 -39.30 22.06 7.24
C GLU A 165 -38.52 20.75 7.03
N HIS A 166 -37.57 20.74 6.09
CA HIS A 166 -36.66 19.61 5.92
C HIS A 166 -35.75 19.39 7.14
N LEU A 167 -35.23 20.46 7.76
CA LEU A 167 -34.43 20.37 8.98
C LEU A 167 -35.25 20.00 10.23
N CYS A 168 -36.55 20.32 10.27
CA CYS A 168 -37.48 19.86 11.32
C CYS A 168 -37.74 18.35 11.21
N THR A 169 -37.84 17.83 9.99
CA THR A 169 -38.09 16.40 9.73
C THR A 169 -36.83 15.54 9.76
N HIS A 170 -35.67 16.12 9.40
CA HIS A 170 -34.37 15.45 9.32
C HIS A 170 -33.31 16.25 10.10
N PRO A 171 -33.45 16.34 11.44
CA PRO A 171 -32.48 17.03 12.27
C PRO A 171 -31.10 16.37 12.15
N GLY A 172 -30.06 17.18 12.07
CA GLY A 172 -28.69 16.71 11.92
C GLY A 172 -28.28 16.43 10.47
N SER A 173 -28.87 17.13 9.49
CA SER A 173 -28.49 17.00 8.08
C SER A 173 -27.13 17.66 7.79
N SER A 174 -26.25 16.99 7.04
CA SER A 174 -24.95 17.55 6.65
C SER A 174 -25.07 18.47 5.43
N ARG A 175 -24.12 19.40 5.26
CA ARG A 175 -24.09 20.30 4.09
C ARG A 175 -24.09 19.56 2.75
N ALA A 176 -23.47 18.38 2.69
CA ALA A 176 -23.42 17.57 1.48
C ALA A 176 -24.78 16.93 1.16
N GLN A 177 -25.49 16.44 2.18
CA GLN A 177 -26.85 15.91 2.03
C GLN A 177 -27.82 16.99 1.54
N LEU A 178 -27.77 18.17 2.15
CA LEU A 178 -28.62 19.30 1.75
C LEU A 178 -28.33 19.76 0.32
N ALA A 179 -27.05 19.80 -0.08
CA ALA A 179 -26.66 20.12 -1.45
C ALA A 179 -27.16 19.09 -2.47
N ALA A 180 -27.14 17.79 -2.14
CA ALA A 180 -27.66 16.72 -2.99
C ALA A 180 -29.18 16.84 -3.23
N ILE A 181 -29.91 17.42 -2.28
CA ILE A 181 -31.36 17.65 -2.37
C ILE A 181 -31.67 19.06 -2.92
N GLY A 182 -30.65 19.80 -3.38
CA GLY A 182 -30.80 21.09 -4.06
C GLY A 182 -30.77 22.32 -3.15
N PHE A 183 -30.43 22.17 -1.86
CA PHE A 183 -30.27 23.29 -0.94
C PHE A 183 -28.81 23.78 -0.91
N GLY A 184 -28.57 24.94 -1.53
CA GLY A 184 -27.25 25.55 -1.62
C GLY A 184 -26.78 26.24 -0.32
N ALA A 185 -25.48 26.53 -0.24
CA ALA A 185 -24.84 27.13 0.93
C ALA A 185 -25.38 28.52 1.32
N ASP A 186 -25.96 29.26 0.37
CA ASP A 186 -26.55 30.58 0.62
C ASP A 186 -27.87 30.50 1.39
N LEU A 187 -28.69 29.47 1.12
CA LEU A 187 -29.93 29.22 1.86
C LEU A 187 -29.64 28.81 3.31
N ILE A 188 -28.60 27.99 3.50
CA ILE A 188 -28.13 27.59 4.82
C ILE A 188 -27.68 28.83 5.61
N ARG A 189 -26.82 29.69 5.03
CA ARG A 189 -26.39 30.94 5.66
C ARG A 189 -27.56 31.87 6.00
N ALA A 190 -28.56 31.97 5.13
CA ALA A 190 -29.73 32.80 5.36
C ALA A 190 -30.58 32.33 6.56
N LEU A 191 -30.77 31.01 6.74
CA LEU A 191 -31.45 30.47 7.93
C LEU A 191 -30.64 30.67 9.20
N GLN A 192 -29.31 30.54 9.13
CA GLN A 192 -28.44 30.80 10.28
C GLN A 192 -28.47 32.27 10.73
N GLN A 193 -28.44 33.22 9.79
CA GLN A 193 -28.55 34.65 10.09
C GLN A 193 -29.88 35.02 10.74
N LYS A 194 -30.95 34.25 10.45
CA LYS A 194 -32.26 34.38 11.08
C LYS A 194 -32.41 33.60 12.39
N ASN A 195 -31.35 32.96 12.89
CA ASN A 195 -31.36 32.06 14.06
C ASN A 195 -32.36 30.90 13.95
N LEU A 196 -32.68 30.46 12.73
CA LEU A 196 -33.60 29.35 12.43
C LEU A 196 -32.88 28.04 12.13
N ALA A 197 -31.54 28.06 12.02
CA ALA A 197 -30.73 26.85 11.90
C ALA A 197 -29.49 26.98 12.78
N THR A 198 -29.25 25.98 13.63
CA THR A 198 -28.06 25.89 14.47
C THR A 198 -27.07 24.90 13.90
N LEU A 199 -25.78 25.27 13.94
CA LEU A 199 -24.69 24.36 13.65
C LEU A 199 -24.33 23.61 14.93
N ALA A 200 -24.52 22.30 14.92
CA ALA A 200 -23.84 21.44 15.87
C ALA A 200 -22.62 20.84 15.15
N PRO A 201 -21.43 20.80 15.77
CA PRO A 201 -20.46 19.81 15.34
C PRO A 201 -21.17 18.46 15.39
N ALA A 202 -21.04 17.64 14.34
CA ALA A 202 -21.34 16.23 14.44
C ALA A 202 -20.53 15.76 15.64
N GLY A 203 -21.20 15.51 16.77
CA GLY A 203 -20.67 14.52 17.69
C GLY A 203 -20.36 13.34 16.79
N VAL A 204 -19.13 12.83 16.85
CA VAL A 204 -18.80 11.49 16.34
C VAL A 204 -20.03 10.68 16.64
N SER A 205 -20.76 10.21 15.61
CA SER A 205 -22.04 9.57 15.87
C SER A 205 -21.70 8.51 16.90
N ASN A 206 -22.20 8.66 18.13
CA ASN A 206 -22.19 7.62 19.12
C ASN A 206 -23.23 6.63 18.59
N ARG A 207 -22.92 5.99 17.46
CA ARG A 207 -23.22 4.59 17.32
C ARG A 207 -22.42 4.00 18.46
N SER A 208 -23.07 3.91 19.64
CA SER A 208 -22.69 2.91 20.62
C SER A 208 -22.38 1.67 19.81
N PRO A 209 -21.20 1.04 19.98
CA PRO A 209 -20.87 -0.18 19.25
C PRO A 209 -22.12 -1.03 19.32
N SER A 210 -22.74 -1.27 18.16
CA SER A 210 -24.05 -1.93 18.14
C SER A 210 -23.86 -3.16 18.99
N VAL A 211 -24.68 -3.32 20.04
CA VAL A 211 -24.67 -4.56 20.83
C VAL A 211 -24.69 -5.66 19.78
N TYR A 212 -23.63 -6.46 19.77
CA TYR A 212 -23.49 -7.51 18.79
C TYR A 212 -24.63 -8.47 19.07
N GLU A 213 -25.76 -8.28 18.39
CA GLU A 213 -26.71 -9.35 18.20
C GLU A 213 -26.02 -10.30 17.23
N PRO A 214 -25.65 -11.53 17.67
CA PRO A 214 -25.10 -12.50 16.76
C PRO A 214 -26.09 -12.65 15.62
N ASN A 215 -25.71 -12.16 14.45
CA ASN A 215 -26.48 -12.36 13.23
C ASN A 215 -26.76 -13.86 13.18
N ASN A 216 -28.05 -14.24 13.11
CA ASN A 216 -28.53 -15.62 13.28
C ASN A 216 -28.13 -16.53 12.08
N GLN A 217 -27.02 -16.20 11.42
CA GLN A 217 -26.41 -16.92 10.33
C GLN A 217 -25.78 -18.19 10.87
N VAL A 218 -26.20 -19.31 10.30
CA VAL A 218 -25.56 -20.61 10.47
C VAL A 218 -24.12 -20.50 9.99
N LEU A 219 -23.19 -20.52 10.94
CA LEU A 219 -21.77 -20.49 10.64
C LEU A 219 -21.32 -21.81 10.00
N PRO A 220 -20.36 -21.78 9.05
CA PRO A 220 -19.78 -23.00 8.52
C PRO A 220 -19.16 -23.85 9.64
N VAL A 221 -19.26 -25.18 9.54
CA VAL A 221 -18.53 -26.07 10.45
C VAL A 221 -17.04 -25.97 10.13
N LEU A 222 -16.21 -25.72 11.14
CA LEU A 222 -14.76 -25.67 10.96
C LEU A 222 -14.22 -27.08 10.75
N THR A 223 -13.18 -27.19 9.92
CA THR A 223 -12.36 -28.40 9.88
C THR A 223 -11.52 -28.52 11.16
N GLU A 224 -10.95 -29.70 11.40
CA GLU A 224 -10.02 -29.92 12.53
C GLU A 224 -8.82 -28.95 12.45
N GLU A 225 -8.21 -28.82 11.28
CA GLU A 225 -7.10 -27.88 11.01
C GLU A 225 -7.47 -26.43 11.35
N GLN A 226 -8.64 -25.98 10.91
CA GLN A 226 -9.14 -24.63 11.20
C GLN A 226 -9.42 -24.43 12.70
N THR A 227 -9.93 -25.46 13.36
CA THR A 227 -10.23 -25.44 14.81
C THR A 227 -8.95 -25.33 15.63
N MET A 228 -7.91 -26.12 15.28
CA MET A 228 -6.60 -26.05 15.93
C MET A 228 -5.93 -24.68 15.71
N ALA A 229 -5.98 -24.17 14.47
CA ALA A 229 -5.42 -22.85 14.15
C ALA A 229 -6.11 -21.73 14.95
N LEU A 230 -7.44 -21.75 15.01
CA LEU A 230 -8.22 -20.78 15.78
C LEU A 230 -7.91 -20.86 17.28
N ARG A 231 -7.79 -22.08 17.82
CA ARG A 231 -7.46 -22.31 19.23
C ARG A 231 -6.10 -21.70 19.59
N ALA A 232 -5.06 -21.98 18.80
CA ALA A 232 -3.72 -21.44 19.03
C ALA A 232 -3.70 -19.90 19.04
N ILE A 233 -4.44 -19.27 18.12
CA ILE A 233 -4.55 -17.81 18.06
C ILE A 233 -5.28 -17.25 19.29
N LYS A 234 -6.40 -17.87 19.69
CA LYS A 234 -7.20 -17.45 20.85
C LYS A 234 -6.44 -17.57 22.17
N GLU A 235 -5.76 -18.69 22.38
CA GLU A 235 -4.98 -18.95 23.59
C GLU A 235 -3.78 -17.99 23.74
N SER A 236 -3.38 -17.31 22.66
CA SER A 236 -2.30 -16.33 22.65
C SER A 236 -2.76 -14.89 22.90
N SER A 237 -4.03 -14.68 23.25
CA SER A 237 -4.54 -13.35 23.56
C SER A 237 -3.73 -12.68 24.68
N GLY A 238 -3.42 -11.39 24.50
CA GLY A 238 -2.61 -10.61 25.46
C GLY A 238 -1.10 -10.89 25.46
N HIS A 239 -0.61 -11.75 24.55
CA HIS A 239 0.81 -12.04 24.39
C HIS A 239 1.25 -11.85 22.93
N PHE A 240 2.52 -11.50 22.73
CA PHE A 240 3.09 -11.47 21.38
C PHE A 240 3.27 -12.89 20.85
N ALA A 241 2.50 -13.24 19.82
CA ALA A 241 2.55 -14.54 19.16
C ALA A 241 2.44 -14.37 17.64
N PRO A 242 3.56 -14.50 16.89
CA PRO A 242 3.53 -14.44 15.43
C PRO A 242 3.23 -15.81 14.81
N PHE A 243 2.14 -15.88 14.06
CA PHE A 243 1.69 -17.08 13.36
C PHE A 243 1.87 -16.94 11.85
N LEU A 244 2.34 -18.00 11.20
CA LEU A 244 2.21 -18.17 9.75
C LEU A 244 1.05 -19.14 9.48
N LEU A 245 -0.10 -18.61 9.06
CA LEU A 245 -1.24 -19.42 8.62
C LEU A 245 -1.08 -19.80 7.15
N GLN A 246 -0.46 -20.94 6.90
CA GLN A 246 -0.26 -21.49 5.57
C GLN A 246 -1.46 -22.34 5.17
N GLY A 247 -2.25 -21.85 4.23
CA GLY A 247 -3.44 -22.56 3.76
C GLY A 247 -3.62 -22.48 2.26
N ILE A 248 -3.82 -23.61 1.60
CA ILE A 248 -4.05 -23.66 0.16
C ILE A 248 -5.24 -22.78 -0.25
N THR A 249 -5.28 -22.33 -1.49
CA THR A 249 -6.39 -21.50 -1.97
C THR A 249 -7.73 -22.24 -1.79
N GLY A 250 -8.67 -21.59 -1.10
CA GLY A 250 -9.96 -22.19 -0.75
C GLY A 250 -10.00 -22.96 0.57
N SER A 251 -8.90 -23.10 1.31
CA SER A 251 -8.87 -23.82 2.60
C SER A 251 -9.61 -23.14 3.77
N GLY A 252 -10.22 -21.98 3.53
CA GLY A 252 -10.97 -21.25 4.55
C GLY A 252 -10.14 -20.37 5.50
N LYS A 253 -8.94 -19.92 5.10
CA LYS A 253 -8.14 -18.93 5.88
C LYS A 253 -8.97 -17.75 6.39
N THR A 254 -9.82 -17.19 5.51
CA THR A 254 -10.70 -16.06 5.86
C THR A 254 -11.66 -16.39 7.01
N GLU A 255 -12.18 -17.61 7.09
CA GLU A 255 -13.07 -18.01 8.19
C GLU A 255 -12.33 -18.06 9.53
N VAL A 256 -11.08 -18.56 9.53
CA VAL A 256 -10.19 -18.50 10.70
C VAL A 256 -9.95 -17.05 11.11
N TYR A 257 -9.69 -16.14 10.17
CA TYR A 257 -9.52 -14.71 10.46
C TYR A 257 -10.77 -14.11 11.10
N LEU A 258 -11.95 -14.33 10.52
CA LEU A 258 -13.20 -13.74 11.02
C LEU A 258 -13.51 -14.21 12.45
N ARG A 259 -13.24 -15.48 12.77
CA ARG A 259 -13.42 -16.00 14.14
C ARG A 259 -12.35 -15.54 15.12
N ALA A 260 -11.12 -15.38 14.66
CA ALA A 260 -10.05 -14.80 15.47
C ALA A 260 -10.33 -13.33 15.77
N ILE A 261 -10.80 -12.57 14.77
CA ILE A 261 -11.26 -11.18 14.94
C ILE A 261 -12.40 -11.14 15.95
N ALA A 262 -13.43 -11.99 15.80
CA ALA A 262 -14.55 -12.03 16.74
C ALA A 262 -14.07 -12.16 18.19
N ALA A 263 -13.19 -13.14 18.45
CA ALA A 263 -12.64 -13.34 19.79
C ALA A 263 -11.72 -12.22 20.29
N ALA A 264 -11.04 -11.50 19.38
CA ALA A 264 -10.17 -10.39 19.74
C ALA A 264 -10.92 -9.07 19.99
N VAL A 265 -12.11 -8.92 19.40
CA VAL A 265 -12.97 -7.74 19.59
C VAL A 265 -14.02 -7.91 20.68
N ASP A 266 -14.16 -9.12 21.21
CA ASP A 266 -14.87 -9.37 22.47
C ASP A 266 -14.23 -8.53 23.60
N ASP A 267 -15.04 -8.14 24.59
CA ASP A 267 -14.63 -7.32 25.75
C ASP A 267 -13.98 -5.96 25.39
N GLY A 268 -14.37 -5.36 24.26
CA GLY A 268 -13.98 -4.00 23.88
C GLY A 268 -12.61 -3.89 23.18
N GLY A 269 -12.06 -5.01 22.73
CA GLY A 269 -10.87 -5.02 21.87
C GLY A 269 -11.15 -4.55 20.44
N GLN A 270 -10.08 -4.28 19.69
CA GLN A 270 -10.11 -3.92 18.28
C GLN A 270 -9.15 -4.80 17.48
N ALA A 271 -9.44 -5.01 16.20
CA ALA A 271 -8.60 -5.77 15.29
C ALA A 271 -8.24 -4.98 14.03
N LEU A 272 -7.03 -5.21 13.51
CA LEU A 272 -6.55 -4.71 12.24
C LEU A 272 -6.43 -5.87 11.25
N LEU A 273 -7.15 -5.80 10.13
CA LEU A 273 -6.97 -6.70 8.99
C LEU A 273 -6.32 -5.94 7.83
N LEU A 274 -5.04 -6.22 7.60
CA LEU A 274 -4.32 -5.77 6.42
C LEU A 274 -4.63 -6.68 5.24
N VAL A 275 -5.01 -6.06 4.13
CA VAL A 275 -5.26 -6.72 2.84
C VAL A 275 -4.41 -6.09 1.73
N PRO A 276 -4.13 -6.84 0.65
CA PRO A 276 -3.52 -6.27 -0.55
C PRO A 276 -4.37 -5.15 -1.18
N GLU A 277 -3.79 -4.40 -2.12
CA GLU A 277 -4.37 -3.23 -2.82
C GLU A 277 -5.87 -3.27 -3.14
N ILE A 278 -6.47 -2.08 -3.27
CA ILE A 278 -7.92 -1.76 -3.38
C ILE A 278 -8.70 -2.67 -4.33
N GLY A 279 -8.13 -3.02 -5.48
CA GLY A 279 -8.82 -3.80 -6.50
C GLY A 279 -9.15 -5.23 -6.06
N LEU A 280 -8.50 -5.73 -5.00
CA LEU A 280 -8.35 -7.16 -4.75
C LEU A 280 -9.22 -7.71 -3.61
N THR A 281 -9.99 -6.88 -2.91
CA THR A 281 -10.73 -7.33 -1.72
C THR A 281 -12.14 -6.77 -1.49
N PRO A 282 -12.94 -6.34 -2.49
CA PRO A 282 -14.37 -6.08 -2.25
C PRO A 282 -15.09 -7.25 -1.58
N GLN A 283 -14.72 -8.49 -1.94
CA GLN A 283 -15.28 -9.71 -1.34
C GLN A 283 -14.89 -9.87 0.13
N THR A 284 -13.62 -9.67 0.48
CA THR A 284 -13.16 -9.75 1.87
C THR A 284 -13.78 -8.64 2.72
N ILE A 285 -13.83 -7.41 2.20
CA ILE A 285 -14.46 -6.28 2.88
C ILE A 285 -15.96 -6.54 3.09
N ALA A 286 -16.66 -7.06 2.08
CA ALA A 286 -18.07 -7.40 2.19
C ALA A 286 -18.32 -8.46 3.28
N ARG A 287 -17.52 -9.54 3.28
CA ARG A 287 -17.59 -10.59 4.32
C ARG A 287 -17.29 -10.07 5.72
N VAL A 288 -16.30 -9.17 5.85
CA VAL A 288 -16.00 -8.53 7.14
C VAL A 288 -17.16 -7.64 7.58
N ARG A 289 -17.75 -6.83 6.70
CA ARG A 289 -18.89 -5.96 7.02
C ARG A 289 -20.17 -6.75 7.35
N GLU A 290 -20.37 -7.88 6.68
CA GLU A 290 -21.48 -8.80 6.99
C GLU A 290 -21.34 -9.38 8.40
N ARG A 291 -20.11 -9.70 8.83
CA ARG A 291 -19.83 -10.23 10.17
C ARG A 291 -19.70 -9.16 11.25
N PHE A 292 -19.22 -7.97 10.88
CA PHE A 292 -18.92 -6.83 11.74
C PHE A 292 -19.46 -5.55 11.07
N PRO A 293 -20.76 -5.22 11.27
CA PRO A 293 -21.40 -4.07 10.61
C PRO A 293 -20.77 -2.70 10.93
N ASP A 294 -20.06 -2.61 12.05
CA ASP A 294 -19.30 -1.45 12.50
C ASP A 294 -17.87 -1.38 11.93
N ALA A 295 -17.45 -2.35 11.12
CA ALA A 295 -16.13 -2.36 10.51
C ALA A 295 -15.95 -1.19 9.54
N VAL A 296 -14.84 -0.47 9.70
CA VAL A 296 -14.46 0.63 8.80
C VAL A 296 -13.34 0.19 7.86
N THR A 297 -13.22 0.89 6.73
CA THR A 297 -12.20 0.60 5.72
C THR A 297 -11.23 1.75 5.56
N GLN A 298 -9.96 1.47 5.26
CA GLN A 298 -8.96 2.49 4.92
C GLN A 298 -8.13 2.09 3.69
N HIS A 299 -8.19 2.91 2.64
CA HIS A 299 -7.38 2.70 1.44
C HIS A 299 -7.02 3.99 0.69
N SER A 300 -6.07 3.93 -0.24
CA SER A 300 -5.54 5.09 -0.97
C SER A 300 -6.56 5.80 -1.86
N GLY A 301 -7.59 5.10 -2.32
CA GLY A 301 -8.70 5.66 -3.11
C GLY A 301 -9.75 6.43 -2.30
N MET A 302 -9.63 6.48 -0.97
CA MET A 302 -10.55 7.24 -0.11
C MET A 302 -10.15 8.71 -0.05
N THR A 303 -11.16 9.58 0.08
CA THR A 303 -10.92 11.00 0.34
C THR A 303 -10.17 11.19 1.66
N ASP A 304 -9.43 12.30 1.81
CA ASP A 304 -8.76 12.60 3.08
C ASP A 304 -9.77 12.70 4.24
N ARG A 305 -11.00 13.15 3.94
CA ARG A 305 -12.10 13.22 4.92
C ARG A 305 -12.50 11.82 5.41
N ASP A 306 -12.75 10.88 4.50
CA ASP A 306 -13.17 9.52 4.88
C ASP A 306 -12.05 8.79 5.62
N ARG A 307 -10.79 8.98 5.21
CA ARG A 307 -9.62 8.44 5.93
C ARG A 307 -9.53 8.99 7.35
N SER A 308 -9.75 10.30 7.52
CA SER A 308 -9.76 10.93 8.84
C SER A 308 -10.88 10.39 9.73
N ALA A 309 -12.08 10.20 9.17
CA ALA A 309 -13.22 9.64 9.90
C ALA A 309 -12.98 8.19 10.34
N ALA A 310 -12.44 7.34 9.47
CA ALA A 310 -12.09 5.96 9.81
C ALA A 310 -11.06 5.90 10.96
N LEU A 311 -10.04 6.76 10.91
CA LEU A 311 -9.03 6.84 11.96
C LEU A 311 -9.58 7.37 13.28
N ALA A 312 -10.45 8.38 13.25
CA ALA A 312 -11.13 8.87 14.45
C ALA A 312 -12.03 7.78 15.08
N ALA A 313 -12.67 6.94 14.25
CA ALA A 313 -13.44 5.78 14.74
C ALA A 313 -12.53 4.76 15.44
N CYS A 314 -11.35 4.47 14.89
CA CYS A 314 -10.36 3.59 15.54
C CYS A 314 -9.86 4.16 16.87
N GLN A 315 -9.51 5.44 16.91
CA GLN A 315 -9.00 6.12 18.11
C GLN A 315 -10.03 6.23 19.24
N SER A 316 -11.29 6.50 18.90
CA SER A 316 -12.38 6.57 19.88
C SER A 316 -12.83 5.18 20.37
N GLY A 317 -12.51 4.11 19.63
CA GLY A 317 -13.06 2.78 19.85
C GLY A 317 -14.47 2.60 19.31
N SER A 318 -14.95 3.53 18.46
CA SER A 318 -16.30 3.46 17.85
C SER A 318 -16.42 2.37 16.78
N THR A 319 -15.29 1.81 16.33
CA THR A 319 -15.23 0.66 15.42
C THR A 319 -14.40 -0.45 16.04
N ARG A 320 -14.87 -1.70 15.93
CA ARG A 320 -14.13 -2.88 16.39
C ARG A 320 -13.10 -3.39 15.39
N VAL A 321 -13.30 -3.14 14.10
CA VAL A 321 -12.47 -3.73 13.04
C VAL A 321 -12.10 -2.68 12.00
N LEU A 322 -10.80 -2.52 11.76
CA LEU A 322 -10.29 -1.78 10.61
C LEU A 322 -9.80 -2.75 9.55
N VAL A 323 -10.35 -2.65 8.35
CA VAL A 323 -9.81 -3.32 7.16
C VAL A 323 -9.07 -2.30 6.31
N GLY A 324 -7.81 -2.54 5.98
CA GLY A 324 -7.10 -1.57 5.16
C GLY A 324 -5.88 -2.11 4.42
N THR A 325 -5.36 -1.28 3.53
CA THR A 325 -4.15 -1.61 2.78
C THR A 325 -2.90 -1.22 3.57
N ARG A 326 -1.73 -1.21 2.92
CA ARG A 326 -0.40 -0.92 3.49
C ARG A 326 -0.39 0.19 4.57
N SER A 327 -1.02 1.35 4.32
CA SER A 327 -0.96 2.50 5.25
C SER A 327 -1.82 2.36 6.51
N ALA A 328 -2.77 1.41 6.54
CA ALA A 328 -3.60 1.16 7.72
C ALA A 328 -2.79 0.59 8.90
N VAL A 329 -1.57 0.10 8.66
CA VAL A 329 -0.66 -0.36 9.71
C VAL A 329 -0.31 0.74 10.71
N PHE A 330 -0.46 2.02 10.35
CA PHE A 330 -0.23 3.17 11.24
C PHE A 330 -1.49 3.70 11.93
N ALA A 331 -2.66 3.09 11.68
CA ALA A 331 -3.91 3.54 12.28
C ALA A 331 -3.83 3.45 13.82
N GLN A 332 -4.30 4.47 14.50
CA GLN A 332 -4.27 4.54 15.97
C GLN A 332 -5.55 3.93 16.52
N PHE A 333 -5.42 2.99 17.45
CA PHE A 333 -6.53 2.27 18.07
C PHE A 333 -6.59 2.57 19.56
N LYS A 334 -7.80 2.53 20.13
CA LYS A 334 -8.00 2.57 21.58
C LYS A 334 -7.49 1.30 22.26
N ALA A 335 -7.72 0.13 21.64
CA ALA A 335 -7.35 -1.17 22.21
C ALA A 335 -7.09 -2.23 21.10
N LEU A 336 -6.01 -2.11 20.34
CA LEU A 336 -5.65 -3.10 19.32
C LEU A 336 -5.18 -4.42 19.97
N ARG A 337 -5.90 -5.51 19.70
CA ARG A 337 -5.67 -6.85 20.30
C ARG A 337 -5.23 -7.91 19.30
N LEU A 338 -5.42 -7.68 17.99
CA LEU A 338 -5.06 -8.62 16.94
C LEU A 338 -4.70 -7.89 15.66
N ILE A 339 -3.61 -8.31 15.02
CA ILE A 339 -3.24 -7.87 13.68
C ILE A 339 -3.22 -9.08 12.75
N ILE A 340 -3.89 -8.98 11.61
CA ILE A 340 -3.88 -10.00 10.56
C ILE A 340 -3.33 -9.37 9.30
N VAL A 341 -2.43 -10.06 8.60
CA VAL A 341 -1.90 -9.68 7.30
C VAL A 341 -2.27 -10.78 6.31
N ASP A 342 -3.29 -10.54 5.48
CA ASP A 342 -3.69 -11.48 4.44
C ASP A 342 -2.79 -11.37 3.20
N GLU A 343 -2.57 -12.48 2.52
CA GLU A 343 -1.62 -12.62 1.41
C GLU A 343 -0.26 -11.96 1.73
N GLU A 344 0.35 -12.31 2.87
CA GLU A 344 1.54 -11.63 3.42
C GLU A 344 2.74 -11.52 2.45
N HIS A 345 2.83 -12.42 1.47
CA HIS A 345 3.85 -12.42 0.42
C HIS A 345 3.68 -11.31 -0.62
N ASP A 346 2.54 -10.62 -0.64
CA ASP A 346 2.23 -9.61 -1.65
C ASP A 346 3.19 -8.42 -1.61
N SER A 347 3.83 -8.13 -2.75
CA SER A 347 4.80 -7.04 -2.88
C SER A 347 4.22 -5.64 -2.61
N SER A 348 2.89 -5.47 -2.68
CA SER A 348 2.25 -4.17 -2.40
C SER A 348 2.42 -3.70 -0.95
N TYR A 349 2.74 -4.61 -0.02
CA TYR A 349 3.08 -4.26 1.35
C TYR A 349 4.41 -3.52 1.50
N LYS A 350 5.33 -3.63 0.53
CA LYS A 350 6.57 -2.82 0.50
C LYS A 350 6.32 -1.50 -0.22
N GLN A 351 6.53 -0.39 0.47
CA GLN A 351 6.53 0.92 -0.16
C GLN A 351 7.84 1.17 -0.91
N GLN A 352 7.76 1.75 -2.11
CA GLN A 352 8.91 2.00 -2.98
C GLN A 352 9.36 3.48 -2.97
N ASP A 353 8.47 4.41 -2.61
CA ASP A 353 8.73 5.85 -2.62
C ASP A 353 8.67 6.47 -1.20
N GLY A 354 9.54 7.44 -0.94
CA GLY A 354 9.68 8.07 0.38
C GLY A 354 10.15 7.06 1.42
N LEU A 355 9.38 6.90 2.50
CA LEU A 355 9.63 5.87 3.52
C LEU A 355 9.39 4.47 2.92
N ARG A 356 10.47 3.74 2.63
CA ARG A 356 10.42 2.40 2.00
C ARG A 356 10.19 1.27 3.01
N TYR A 357 9.13 1.37 3.81
CA TYR A 357 8.80 0.36 4.81
C TYR A 357 8.06 -0.86 4.23
N SER A 358 8.13 -1.98 4.94
CA SER A 358 7.32 -3.18 4.71
C SER A 358 6.19 -3.24 5.73
N ALA A 359 4.93 -3.07 5.31
CA ALA A 359 3.80 -3.12 6.24
C ALA A 359 3.67 -4.47 6.96
N ARG A 360 4.09 -5.56 6.33
CA ARG A 360 4.16 -6.88 6.97
C ARG A 360 5.12 -6.85 8.16
N ASP A 361 6.33 -6.36 7.97
CA ASP A 361 7.36 -6.37 9.02
C ASP A 361 7.00 -5.34 10.11
N VAL A 362 6.42 -4.21 9.73
CA VAL A 362 5.85 -3.21 10.65
C VAL A 362 4.71 -3.81 11.48
N ALA A 363 3.82 -4.60 10.87
CA ALA A 363 2.73 -5.27 11.60
C ALA A 363 3.26 -6.22 12.67
N VAL A 364 4.28 -7.02 12.36
CA VAL A 364 4.94 -7.91 13.34
C VAL A 364 5.61 -7.10 14.45
N LYS A 365 6.34 -6.04 14.10
CA LYS A 365 6.99 -5.18 15.10
C LYS A 365 5.96 -4.48 16.00
N ARG A 366 4.86 -4.02 15.42
CA ARG A 366 3.77 -3.37 16.13
C ARG A 366 3.06 -4.33 17.08
N ALA A 367 2.79 -5.55 16.63
CA ALA A 367 2.24 -6.62 17.47
C ALA A 367 3.14 -6.94 18.66
N MET A 368 4.46 -6.94 18.46
CA MET A 368 5.44 -7.11 19.53
C MET A 368 5.35 -5.98 20.56
N SER A 369 5.32 -4.72 20.13
CA SER A 369 5.18 -3.56 21.04
C SER A 369 3.87 -3.56 21.81
N LEU A 370 2.79 -4.06 21.20
CA LEU A 370 1.46 -4.15 21.83
C LEU A 370 1.25 -5.42 22.66
N SER A 371 2.20 -6.36 22.67
CA SER A 371 2.01 -7.72 23.23
C SER A 371 0.74 -8.39 22.69
N ALA A 372 0.55 -8.34 21.37
CA ALA A 372 -0.62 -8.88 20.70
C ALA A 372 -0.25 -10.00 19.72
N PRO A 373 -1.14 -10.97 19.46
CA PRO A 373 -0.96 -11.94 18.39
C PRO A 373 -0.96 -11.26 17.01
N VAL A 374 -0.16 -11.80 16.09
CA VAL A 374 -0.14 -11.41 14.68
C VAL A 374 -0.25 -12.63 13.78
N VAL A 375 -1.16 -12.60 12.81
CA VAL A 375 -1.38 -13.71 11.88
C VAL A 375 -0.97 -13.28 10.48
N LEU A 376 0.08 -13.90 9.96
CA LEU A 376 0.53 -13.76 8.58
C LEU A 376 -0.10 -14.90 7.77
N GLY A 377 -1.03 -14.57 6.89
CA GLY A 377 -1.79 -15.56 6.14
C GLY A 377 -1.36 -15.64 4.69
N SER A 378 -1.14 -16.86 4.19
CA SER A 378 -0.82 -17.05 2.76
C SER A 378 -1.06 -18.47 2.29
N ALA A 379 -1.36 -18.65 1.00
CA ALA A 379 -1.24 -19.94 0.33
C ALA A 379 0.19 -20.22 -0.17
N THR A 380 0.95 -19.15 -0.42
CA THR A 380 2.28 -19.16 -1.01
C THR A 380 3.19 -18.25 -0.18
N PRO A 381 3.50 -18.62 1.07
CA PRO A 381 4.21 -17.75 2.01
C PRO A 381 5.57 -17.30 1.48
N SER A 382 6.00 -16.10 1.88
CA SER A 382 7.29 -15.55 1.48
C SER A 382 8.44 -16.37 2.10
N LEU A 383 9.59 -16.40 1.42
CA LEU A 383 10.75 -17.12 1.97
C LEU A 383 11.24 -16.51 3.29
N GLU A 384 11.05 -15.20 3.52
CA GLU A 384 11.31 -14.55 4.81
C GLU A 384 10.44 -15.15 5.93
N SER A 385 9.13 -15.30 5.69
CA SER A 385 8.19 -15.87 6.66
C SER A 385 8.49 -17.35 6.94
N LEU A 386 8.77 -18.14 5.90
CA LEU A 386 9.20 -19.54 6.03
C LEU A 386 10.51 -19.67 6.79
N HIS A 387 11.48 -18.78 6.54
CA HIS A 387 12.74 -18.78 7.28
C HIS A 387 12.53 -18.46 8.76
N ASN A 388 11.63 -17.52 9.11
CA ASN A 388 11.30 -17.24 10.50
C ASN A 388 10.60 -18.43 11.18
N VAL A 389 9.75 -19.19 10.48
CA VAL A 389 9.22 -20.47 10.97
C VAL A 389 10.35 -21.46 11.23
N ARG A 390 11.25 -21.67 10.25
CA ARG A 390 12.41 -22.58 10.39
C ARG A 390 13.34 -22.21 11.54
N ARG A 391 13.40 -20.92 11.90
CA ARG A 391 14.16 -20.41 13.04
C ARG A 391 13.41 -20.45 14.38
N GLY A 392 12.18 -20.95 14.40
CA GLY A 392 11.32 -20.98 15.59
C GLY A 392 10.84 -19.60 16.05
N ARG A 393 10.95 -18.56 15.21
CA ARG A 393 10.47 -17.22 15.53
C ARG A 393 8.97 -17.09 15.30
N TYR A 394 8.44 -17.78 14.29
CA TYR A 394 7.01 -17.84 13.97
C TYR A 394 6.49 -19.25 14.19
N GLN A 395 5.26 -19.38 14.67
CA GLN A 395 4.55 -20.65 14.75
C GLN A 395 3.78 -20.91 13.45
N ALA A 396 4.01 -22.05 12.81
CA ALA A 396 3.27 -22.43 11.61
C ALA A 396 1.91 -23.07 11.97
N LEU A 397 0.87 -22.64 11.27
CA LEU A 397 -0.48 -23.20 11.32
C LEU A 397 -0.87 -23.61 9.90
N TYR A 398 -1.22 -24.88 9.69
CA TYR A 398 -1.45 -25.44 8.36
C TYR A 398 -2.93 -25.73 8.11
N LEU A 399 -3.43 -25.31 6.95
CA LEU A 399 -4.74 -25.68 6.41
C LEU A 399 -4.54 -26.36 5.05
N ARG A 400 -4.33 -27.69 5.06
CA ARG A 400 -3.97 -28.47 3.88
C ARG A 400 -5.20 -28.96 3.10
N SER A 401 -6.33 -29.04 3.77
CA SER A 401 -7.59 -29.51 3.20
C SER A 401 -8.50 -28.37 2.71
N ARG A 402 -9.25 -28.61 1.63
CA ARG A 402 -10.35 -27.72 1.21
C ARG A 402 -11.64 -28.18 1.88
N PRO A 403 -12.45 -27.27 2.45
CA PRO A 403 -13.83 -27.57 2.79
C PRO A 403 -14.60 -27.91 1.50
N GLY A 404 -15.06 -29.16 1.37
CA GLY A 404 -15.66 -29.69 0.13
C GLY A 404 -14.63 -30.35 -0.81
N SER A 405 -15.04 -31.44 -1.46
CA SER A 405 -14.23 -32.41 -2.22
C SER A 405 -13.65 -31.91 -3.56
N ALA A 406 -13.39 -30.61 -3.72
CA ALA A 406 -12.90 -30.03 -4.97
C ALA A 406 -11.39 -30.29 -5.17
N ALA A 407 -11.04 -31.14 -6.14
CA ALA A 407 -9.67 -31.48 -6.50
C ALA A 407 -8.86 -30.27 -7.03
N THR A 408 -7.54 -30.32 -6.90
CA THR A 408 -6.62 -29.36 -7.55
C THR A 408 -6.52 -29.67 -9.03
N ALA A 409 -6.62 -28.65 -9.88
CA ALA A 409 -6.40 -28.78 -11.32
C ALA A 409 -4.97 -29.29 -11.59
N PRO A 410 -4.78 -30.33 -12.43
CA PRO A 410 -3.45 -30.76 -12.83
C PRO A 410 -2.72 -29.63 -13.56
N MET A 411 -1.40 -29.54 -13.30
CA MET A 411 -0.50 -28.60 -13.95
C MET A 411 0.40 -29.36 -14.93
N HIS A 412 0.56 -28.81 -16.12
CA HIS A 412 1.38 -29.39 -17.19
C HIS A 412 2.37 -28.36 -17.72
N ILE A 413 3.57 -28.81 -18.08
CA ILE A 413 4.56 -28.01 -18.81
C ILE A 413 4.49 -28.41 -20.28
N GLN A 414 4.40 -27.41 -21.16
CA GLN A 414 4.58 -27.58 -22.59
C GLN A 414 5.93 -26.99 -22.99
N ASP A 415 6.77 -27.84 -23.56
CA ASP A 415 8.00 -27.43 -24.23
C ASP A 415 7.67 -26.75 -25.55
N ILE A 416 8.11 -25.51 -25.74
CA ILE A 416 7.90 -24.73 -26.96
C ILE A 416 9.17 -24.56 -27.79
N ARG A 417 10.26 -25.26 -27.46
CA ARG A 417 11.50 -25.23 -28.25
C ARG A 417 11.24 -25.74 -29.66
N GLY A 418 11.68 -24.99 -30.67
CA GLY A 418 11.54 -25.35 -32.08
C GLY A 418 10.09 -25.35 -32.62
N THR A 419 9.12 -24.87 -31.83
CA THR A 419 7.72 -24.80 -32.23
C THR A 419 7.39 -23.42 -32.80
N GLU A 420 6.69 -23.36 -33.93
CA GLU A 420 6.14 -22.10 -34.43
C GLU A 420 5.00 -21.61 -33.53
N LEU A 421 5.09 -20.36 -33.08
CA LEU A 421 4.12 -19.75 -32.17
C LEU A 421 3.32 -18.66 -32.87
N ASP A 422 2.00 -18.69 -32.75
CA ASP A 422 1.13 -17.57 -33.12
C ASP A 422 0.88 -16.71 -31.88
N ALA A 423 1.50 -15.53 -31.83
CA ALA A 423 1.42 -14.58 -30.72
C ALA A 423 1.74 -15.18 -29.33
N GLY A 424 2.67 -16.13 -29.31
CA GLY A 424 3.14 -16.80 -28.10
C GLY A 424 2.42 -18.12 -27.79
N LEU A 425 1.39 -18.48 -28.55
CA LEU A 425 0.65 -19.74 -28.39
C LEU A 425 1.12 -20.77 -29.42
N SER A 426 1.26 -22.03 -29.00
CA SER A 426 1.51 -23.14 -29.92
C SER A 426 0.20 -23.59 -30.56
N GLN A 427 0.27 -24.28 -31.71
CA GLN A 427 -0.91 -24.87 -32.35
C GLN A 427 -1.67 -25.83 -31.42
N GLU A 428 -0.94 -26.65 -30.65
CA GLU A 428 -1.55 -27.51 -29.63
C GLU A 428 -2.30 -26.70 -28.57
N MET A 429 -1.73 -25.59 -28.10
CA MET A 429 -2.39 -24.73 -27.11
C MET A 429 -3.67 -24.12 -27.68
N ILE A 430 -3.64 -23.65 -28.93
CA ILE A 430 -4.82 -23.09 -29.61
C ILE A 430 -5.94 -24.15 -29.68
N LEU A 431 -5.61 -25.40 -30.03
CA LEU A 431 -6.58 -26.49 -30.08
C LEU A 431 -7.20 -26.79 -28.71
N ARG A 432 -6.39 -26.84 -27.64
CA ARG A 432 -6.88 -27.02 -26.26
C ARG A 432 -7.80 -25.88 -25.83
N MET A 433 -7.42 -24.64 -26.13
CA MET A 433 -8.27 -23.47 -25.86
C MET A 433 -9.63 -23.58 -26.56
N ARG A 434 -9.66 -24.00 -27.84
CA ARG A 434 -10.92 -24.22 -28.57
C ARG A 434 -11.79 -25.31 -27.92
N GLN A 435 -11.19 -26.41 -27.45
CA GLN A 435 -11.92 -27.50 -26.78
C GLN A 435 -12.61 -27.02 -25.50
N HIS A 436 -11.92 -26.24 -24.68
CA HIS A 436 -12.50 -25.70 -23.45
C HIS A 436 -13.61 -24.68 -23.72
N LEU A 437 -13.43 -23.80 -24.72
CA LEU A 437 -14.43 -22.82 -25.10
C LEU A 437 -15.69 -23.47 -25.69
N SER A 438 -15.53 -24.47 -26.57
CA SER A 438 -16.67 -25.18 -27.19
C SER A 438 -17.45 -26.03 -26.19
N ALA A 439 -16.79 -26.52 -25.13
CA ALA A 439 -17.43 -27.21 -24.00
C ALA A 439 -18.16 -26.27 -23.03
N GLY A 440 -18.27 -24.97 -23.35
CA GLY A 440 -18.96 -24.00 -22.51
C GLY A 440 -18.12 -23.49 -21.33
N GLY A 441 -16.79 -23.66 -21.38
CA GLY A 441 -15.85 -23.18 -20.38
C GLY A 441 -15.21 -21.84 -20.73
N GLN A 442 -14.54 -21.23 -19.76
CA GLN A 442 -13.74 -20.02 -19.95
C GLN A 442 -12.24 -20.36 -19.91
N VAL A 443 -11.45 -19.59 -20.67
CA VAL A 443 -9.99 -19.72 -20.72
C VAL A 443 -9.34 -18.49 -20.11
N LEU A 444 -8.32 -18.68 -19.27
CA LEU A 444 -7.51 -17.62 -18.69
C LEU A 444 -6.08 -17.69 -19.20
N THR A 445 -5.67 -16.69 -19.99
CA THR A 445 -4.32 -16.52 -20.51
C THR A 445 -3.55 -15.50 -19.66
N TYR A 446 -2.61 -15.99 -18.86
CA TYR A 446 -1.73 -15.17 -18.02
C TYR A 446 -0.42 -14.87 -18.74
N ILE A 447 0.03 -13.61 -18.63
CA ILE A 447 1.29 -13.15 -19.21
C ILE A 447 2.11 -12.43 -18.14
N ASN A 448 3.39 -12.79 -18.03
CA ASN A 448 4.30 -12.11 -17.12
C ASN A 448 4.67 -10.71 -17.65
N ARG A 449 4.18 -9.65 -16.99
CA ARG A 449 4.28 -8.25 -17.46
C ARG A 449 5.63 -7.56 -17.20
N ARG A 450 6.53 -8.13 -16.40
CA ARG A 450 7.75 -7.40 -16.00
C ARG A 450 8.72 -7.28 -17.19
N GLY A 451 8.67 -6.13 -17.88
CA GLY A 451 9.64 -5.72 -18.90
C GLY A 451 9.09 -5.00 -20.15
N PHE A 452 7.78 -4.97 -20.40
CA PHE A 452 7.27 -4.69 -21.77
C PHE A 452 6.13 -3.66 -21.84
N SER A 453 6.38 -2.43 -21.40
CA SER A 453 5.57 -1.30 -21.87
C SER A 453 5.75 -1.14 -23.39
N PRO A 454 4.69 -0.85 -24.18
CA PRO A 454 4.80 -0.73 -25.63
C PRO A 454 5.75 0.40 -26.01
N VAL A 455 6.88 0.06 -26.62
CA VAL A 455 7.87 1.00 -27.13
C VAL A 455 7.59 1.28 -28.59
N LEU A 456 7.93 2.46 -29.10
CA LEU A 456 7.79 2.73 -30.53
C LEU A 456 9.04 2.21 -31.25
N LEU A 457 8.87 1.32 -32.22
CA LEU A 457 9.95 0.68 -33.00
C LEU A 457 9.78 0.96 -34.49
N CYS A 458 10.87 1.24 -35.20
CA CYS A 458 10.88 1.29 -36.66
C CYS A 458 11.14 -0.11 -37.23
N THR A 459 10.24 -0.64 -38.05
CA THR A 459 10.40 -2.00 -38.61
C THR A 459 11.44 -2.09 -39.71
N THR A 460 11.90 -0.97 -40.25
CA THR A 460 12.93 -0.95 -41.32
C THR A 460 14.34 -0.89 -40.75
N CYS A 461 14.62 0.03 -39.82
CA CYS A 461 15.96 0.23 -39.26
C CYS A 461 16.11 -0.23 -37.80
N ASN A 462 15.05 -0.80 -37.22
CA ASN A 462 15.03 -1.31 -35.83
C ASN A 462 15.28 -0.24 -34.74
N TRP A 463 15.16 1.05 -35.09
CA TRP A 463 15.20 2.15 -34.12
C TRP A 463 14.10 1.98 -33.07
N ILE A 464 14.41 2.20 -31.79
CA ILE A 464 13.45 2.19 -30.69
C ILE A 464 13.44 3.58 -30.03
N ALA A 465 12.25 4.10 -29.72
CA ALA A 465 12.10 5.38 -29.05
C ALA A 465 12.64 5.35 -27.61
N ASP A 466 13.80 5.98 -27.42
CA ASP A 466 14.44 6.18 -26.13
C ASP A 466 14.04 7.51 -25.49
N CYS A 467 14.10 7.56 -24.16
CA CYS A 467 13.91 8.79 -23.42
C CYS A 467 15.17 9.66 -23.49
N ALA A 468 15.05 10.92 -23.92
CA ALA A 468 16.18 11.85 -23.91
C ALA A 468 16.72 12.13 -22.49
N HIS A 469 15.89 11.93 -21.46
CA HIS A 469 16.20 12.24 -20.06
C HIS A 469 16.46 11.00 -19.19
N CYS A 470 16.29 9.79 -19.70
CA CYS A 470 16.43 8.54 -18.95
C CYS A 470 17.06 7.46 -19.81
N ASP A 471 17.63 6.43 -19.18
CA ASP A 471 18.11 5.25 -19.89
C ASP A 471 16.99 4.21 -19.93
N SER A 472 15.81 4.69 -20.33
CA SER A 472 14.56 3.96 -20.40
C SER A 472 13.96 4.15 -21.78
N ARG A 473 13.27 3.13 -22.27
CA ARG A 473 12.43 3.26 -23.46
C ARG A 473 11.22 4.16 -23.15
N MET A 474 10.76 4.90 -24.15
CA MET A 474 9.52 5.67 -24.09
C MET A 474 8.33 4.73 -24.30
N THR A 475 7.27 4.88 -23.50
CA THR A 475 6.04 4.11 -23.65
C THR A 475 5.04 4.86 -24.52
N VAL A 476 4.43 4.17 -25.48
CA VAL A 476 3.35 4.69 -26.33
C VAL A 476 2.04 4.74 -25.53
N HIS A 477 1.52 5.95 -25.31
CA HIS A 477 0.16 6.21 -24.82
C HIS A 477 -0.74 6.57 -26.00
N ARG A 478 -1.92 5.94 -26.10
CA ARG A 478 -2.87 6.20 -27.19
C ARG A 478 -3.90 7.29 -26.89
N SER A 479 -4.11 7.64 -25.62
CA SER A 479 -5.11 8.64 -25.23
C SER A 479 -4.72 9.44 -23.99
N PRO A 480 -4.24 10.69 -24.13
CA PRO A 480 -3.93 11.36 -25.40
C PRO A 480 -2.69 10.74 -26.10
N PRO A 481 -2.62 10.74 -27.44
CA PRO A 481 -1.50 10.13 -28.19
C PRO A 481 -0.17 10.79 -27.83
N ALA A 482 0.74 10.05 -27.19
CA ALA A 482 2.05 10.58 -26.78
C ALA A 482 3.04 9.45 -26.49
N LEU A 483 4.32 9.76 -26.61
CA LEU A 483 5.38 9.00 -25.96
C LEU A 483 5.55 9.54 -24.54
N VAL A 484 5.47 8.67 -23.53
CA VAL A 484 5.63 9.02 -22.12
C VAL A 484 6.70 8.13 -21.51
N CYS A 485 7.70 8.74 -20.87
CA CYS A 485 8.61 8.01 -19.99
C CYS A 485 7.95 7.86 -18.61
N HIS A 486 7.65 6.63 -18.19
CA HIS A 486 7.07 6.38 -16.85
C HIS A 486 8.06 6.57 -15.70
N HIS A 487 9.35 6.70 -16.00
CA HIS A 487 10.38 6.92 -14.97
C HIS A 487 10.56 8.40 -14.63
N CYS A 488 10.61 9.30 -15.63
CA CYS A 488 10.78 10.74 -15.38
C CYS A 488 9.56 11.61 -15.68
N GLY A 489 8.52 11.03 -16.28
CA GLY A 489 7.34 11.78 -16.70
C GLY A 489 7.53 12.62 -17.98
N SER A 490 8.67 12.54 -18.67
CA SER A 490 8.87 13.27 -19.92
C SER A 490 7.86 12.82 -20.96
N ARG A 491 7.26 13.80 -21.64
CA ARG A 491 6.21 13.58 -22.62
C ARG A 491 6.59 14.22 -23.94
N THR A 492 6.53 13.45 -25.02
CA THR A 492 6.72 13.93 -26.39
C THR A 492 5.56 13.46 -27.27
N SER A 493 5.28 14.17 -28.36
CA SER A 493 4.31 13.71 -29.36
C SER A 493 4.80 12.43 -30.03
N LEU A 494 3.89 11.63 -30.57
CA LEU A 494 4.24 10.48 -31.40
C LEU A 494 4.88 10.99 -32.71
N PRO A 495 6.14 10.63 -33.01
CA PRO A 495 6.77 11.02 -34.26
C PRO A 495 6.14 10.25 -35.43
N THR A 496 6.10 10.88 -36.60
CA THR A 496 5.64 10.22 -37.85
C THR A 496 6.77 9.54 -38.62
N HIS A 497 8.03 9.86 -38.30
CA HIS A 497 9.23 9.26 -38.88
C HIS A 497 10.26 8.95 -37.78
N CYS A 498 11.07 7.90 -37.96
CA CYS A 498 12.22 7.67 -37.08
C CYS A 498 13.32 8.72 -37.36
N PRO A 499 14.35 8.83 -36.49
CA PRO A 499 15.50 9.71 -36.75
C PRO A 499 16.22 9.43 -38.07
N GLU A 500 16.11 8.21 -38.59
CA GLU A 500 16.66 7.80 -39.89
C GLU A 500 15.69 8.06 -41.07
N GLY A 501 14.54 8.70 -40.84
CA GLY A 501 13.62 9.13 -41.89
C GLY A 501 12.55 8.12 -42.35
N HIS A 502 12.50 6.91 -41.80
CA HIS A 502 11.49 5.90 -42.15
C HIS A 502 10.13 6.19 -41.47
N SER A 503 9.03 5.98 -42.18
CA SER A 503 7.65 6.16 -41.68
C SER A 503 7.02 4.89 -41.08
N THR A 504 7.73 3.76 -41.13
CA THR A 504 7.26 2.43 -40.68
C THR A 504 7.43 2.24 -39.17
N LEU A 505 6.76 3.09 -38.39
CA LEU A 505 6.81 3.05 -36.93
C LEU A 505 5.65 2.23 -36.37
N LEU A 506 5.98 1.22 -35.57
CA LEU A 506 5.01 0.36 -34.90
C LEU A 506 5.25 0.37 -33.39
N PRO A 507 4.20 0.53 -32.57
CA PRO A 507 4.31 0.26 -31.14
C PRO A 507 4.57 -1.24 -30.94
N VAL A 508 5.77 -1.57 -30.50
CA VAL A 508 6.19 -2.93 -30.16
C VAL A 508 6.32 -3.03 -28.65
N GLY A 509 5.45 -3.83 -28.06
CA GLY A 509 5.58 -4.32 -26.69
C GLY A 509 5.00 -5.72 -26.66
N ALA A 510 5.75 -6.66 -26.07
CA ALA A 510 5.22 -7.97 -25.72
C ALA A 510 4.30 -7.80 -24.49
N GLY A 511 3.17 -7.13 -24.68
CA GLY A 511 2.15 -6.91 -23.67
C GLY A 511 0.91 -7.76 -23.91
N THR A 512 0.03 -7.77 -22.92
CA THR A 512 -1.33 -8.31 -22.98
C THR A 512 -2.11 -7.88 -24.22
N GLN A 513 -1.79 -6.71 -24.79
CA GLN A 513 -2.44 -6.19 -25.98
C GLN A 513 -2.14 -6.96 -27.27
N ARG A 514 -0.88 -7.35 -27.52
CA ARG A 514 -0.56 -8.15 -28.72
C ARG A 514 -1.20 -9.54 -28.64
N THR A 515 -1.22 -10.09 -27.43
CA THR A 515 -1.90 -11.35 -27.17
C THR A 515 -3.42 -11.20 -27.26
N GLU A 516 -4.00 -10.09 -26.80
CA GLU A 516 -5.42 -9.74 -27.00
C GLU A 516 -5.77 -9.66 -28.48
N GLU A 517 -5.08 -8.83 -29.26
CA GLU A 517 -5.32 -8.67 -30.71
C GLU A 517 -5.16 -10.01 -31.46
N ALA A 518 -4.19 -10.83 -31.05
CA ALA A 518 -4.02 -12.16 -31.64
C ALA A 518 -5.08 -13.16 -31.22
N LEU A 519 -5.52 -13.14 -29.96
CA LEU A 519 -6.61 -13.98 -29.46
C LEU A 519 -7.95 -13.59 -30.11
N GLU A 520 -8.20 -12.30 -30.35
CA GLU A 520 -9.37 -11.83 -31.09
C GLU A 520 -9.36 -12.35 -32.54
N ARG A 521 -8.19 -12.36 -33.18
CA ARG A 521 -8.02 -12.94 -34.53
C ARG A 521 -8.16 -14.47 -34.53
N LEU A 522 -7.60 -15.16 -33.55
CA LEU A 522 -7.60 -16.62 -33.47
C LEU A 522 -8.96 -17.18 -33.04
N PHE A 523 -9.72 -16.46 -32.21
CA PHE A 523 -10.99 -16.89 -31.63
C PHE A 523 -12.09 -15.84 -31.87
N PRO A 524 -12.43 -15.51 -33.13
CA PRO A 524 -13.40 -14.46 -33.45
C PRO A 524 -14.81 -14.75 -32.92
N GLU A 525 -15.11 -16.00 -32.58
CA GLU A 525 -16.40 -16.44 -32.05
C GLU A 525 -16.56 -16.14 -30.55
N TYR A 526 -15.46 -15.91 -29.83
CA TYR A 526 -15.45 -15.78 -28.38
C TYR A 526 -14.97 -14.40 -27.94
N PRO A 527 -15.65 -13.74 -26.99
CA PRO A 527 -15.18 -12.47 -26.47
C PRO A 527 -13.81 -12.58 -25.79
N VAL A 528 -12.91 -11.66 -26.10
CA VAL A 528 -11.66 -11.47 -25.37
C VAL A 528 -11.85 -10.32 -24.37
N VAL A 529 -11.46 -10.54 -23.13
CA VAL A 529 -11.55 -9.54 -22.05
C VAL A 529 -10.18 -9.36 -21.42
N ARG A 530 -9.58 -8.19 -21.63
CA ARG A 530 -8.31 -7.82 -21.00
C ARG A 530 -8.51 -7.23 -19.61
N ILE A 531 -7.79 -7.75 -18.62
CA ILE A 531 -7.74 -7.24 -17.25
C ILE A 531 -6.31 -6.91 -16.89
N ASP A 532 -5.97 -5.62 -16.96
CA ASP A 532 -4.72 -5.06 -16.48
C ASP A 532 -4.91 -3.65 -15.91
N ARG A 533 -3.83 -3.11 -15.32
CA ARG A 533 -3.85 -1.80 -14.66
C ARG A 533 -4.21 -0.64 -15.60
N ASP A 534 -3.96 -0.78 -16.90
CA ASP A 534 -4.16 0.31 -17.88
C ASP A 534 -5.55 0.28 -18.52
N SER A 535 -6.12 -0.91 -18.67
CA SER A 535 -7.51 -1.14 -19.13
C SER A 535 -8.54 -0.91 -18.03
N THR A 536 -8.17 -1.14 -16.77
CA THR A 536 -9.10 -1.10 -15.62
C THR A 536 -8.86 0.14 -14.75
N ARG A 537 -9.12 1.34 -15.30
CA ARG A 537 -8.79 2.61 -14.62
C ARG A 537 -9.80 3.01 -13.55
N SER A 538 -11.05 2.55 -13.65
CA SER A 538 -12.09 2.82 -12.65
C SER A 538 -12.62 1.54 -11.99
N ALA A 539 -13.06 1.65 -10.73
CA ALA A 539 -13.69 0.55 -10.00
C ALA A 539 -14.99 0.07 -10.69
N GLU A 540 -15.68 0.97 -11.38
CA GLU A 540 -16.91 0.67 -12.13
C GLU A 540 -16.63 -0.18 -13.38
N GLN A 541 -15.58 0.15 -14.15
CA GLN A 541 -15.13 -0.67 -15.28
C GLN A 541 -14.74 -2.08 -14.82
N MET A 542 -13.99 -2.18 -13.71
CA MET A 542 -13.65 -3.50 -13.13
C MET A 542 -14.91 -4.29 -12.79
N ASN A 543 -15.90 -3.66 -12.16
CA ASN A 543 -17.13 -4.32 -11.76
C ASN A 543 -17.93 -4.82 -12.98
N GLN A 544 -17.99 -4.04 -14.06
CA GLN A 544 -18.63 -4.46 -15.31
C GLN A 544 -17.95 -5.69 -15.92
N HIS A 545 -16.61 -5.73 -15.96
CA HIS A 545 -15.87 -6.90 -16.39
C HIS A 545 -16.17 -8.12 -15.50
N LEU A 546 -16.14 -7.95 -14.17
CA LEU A 546 -16.45 -9.02 -13.23
C LEU A 546 -17.86 -9.58 -13.37
N ILE A 547 -18.86 -8.72 -13.59
CA ILE A 547 -20.25 -9.14 -13.86
C ILE A 547 -20.31 -9.98 -15.13
N ARG A 548 -19.65 -9.54 -16.21
CA ARG A 548 -19.60 -10.29 -17.47
C ARG A 548 -18.97 -11.67 -17.29
N ILE A 549 -17.86 -11.75 -16.57
CA ILE A 549 -17.15 -13.00 -16.31
C ILE A 549 -17.98 -13.94 -15.43
N GLY A 550 -18.65 -13.37 -14.42
CA GLY A 550 -19.52 -14.09 -13.50
C GLY A 550 -20.76 -14.73 -14.14
N ARG A 551 -21.15 -14.34 -15.36
CA ARG A 551 -22.24 -15.00 -16.11
C ARG A 551 -21.91 -16.44 -16.51
N GLY A 552 -20.62 -16.76 -16.64
CA GLY A 552 -20.15 -18.09 -17.02
C GLY A 552 -20.18 -18.38 -18.52
N ASP A 553 -20.54 -17.41 -19.36
CA ASP A 553 -20.50 -17.54 -20.82
C ASP A 553 -19.05 -17.79 -21.31
N PRO A 554 -18.85 -18.59 -22.38
CA PRO A 554 -17.52 -18.83 -22.94
C PRO A 554 -16.83 -17.55 -23.37
N LEU A 555 -15.62 -17.33 -22.85
CA LEU A 555 -14.80 -16.16 -23.15
C LEU A 555 -13.33 -16.43 -22.83
N ILE A 556 -12.46 -15.54 -23.31
CA ILE A 556 -11.02 -15.59 -23.06
C ILE A 556 -10.62 -14.38 -22.19
N LEU A 557 -10.03 -14.67 -21.03
CA LEU A 557 -9.47 -13.67 -20.13
C LEU A 557 -7.99 -13.51 -20.46
N VAL A 558 -7.54 -12.27 -20.66
CA VAL A 558 -6.12 -11.97 -20.88
C VAL A 558 -5.66 -11.00 -19.82
N GLY A 559 -4.56 -11.30 -19.14
CA GLY A 559 -4.12 -10.40 -18.09
C GLY A 559 -2.86 -10.79 -17.38
N THR A 560 -2.54 -9.97 -16.40
CA THR A 560 -1.29 -10.05 -15.64
C THR A 560 -1.63 -10.29 -14.17
N GLN A 561 -0.83 -9.75 -13.26
CA GLN A 561 -0.98 -9.95 -11.81
C GLN A 561 -2.37 -9.62 -11.26
N MET A 562 -3.18 -8.80 -11.95
CA MET A 562 -4.56 -8.50 -11.54
C MET A 562 -5.50 -9.70 -11.66
N LEU A 563 -5.31 -10.60 -12.63
CA LEU A 563 -6.12 -11.82 -12.77
C LEU A 563 -5.80 -12.86 -11.68
N ALA A 564 -4.60 -12.79 -11.10
CA ALA A 564 -4.12 -13.76 -10.13
C ALA A 564 -4.73 -13.57 -8.73
N LYS A 565 -5.26 -12.39 -8.42
CA LYS A 565 -5.58 -11.95 -7.04
C LYS A 565 -7.08 -11.68 -6.86
N GLY A 566 -7.63 -11.98 -5.69
CA GLY A 566 -8.89 -11.39 -5.21
C GLY A 566 -10.25 -11.78 -5.85
N HIS A 567 -10.26 -12.44 -7.01
CA HIS A 567 -11.50 -12.69 -7.77
C HIS A 567 -11.79 -14.19 -7.99
N HIS A 568 -13.07 -14.56 -7.92
CA HIS A 568 -13.55 -15.93 -8.13
C HIS A 568 -14.07 -16.09 -9.55
N PHE A 569 -13.50 -17.01 -10.33
CA PHE A 569 -13.92 -17.29 -11.71
C PHE A 569 -14.37 -18.76 -11.83
N PRO A 570 -15.62 -19.09 -11.45
CA PRO A 570 -16.08 -20.47 -11.35
C PRO A 570 -16.12 -21.21 -12.69
N ALA A 571 -16.29 -20.48 -13.80
CA ALA A 571 -16.37 -21.06 -15.15
C ALA A 571 -15.01 -21.21 -15.84
N VAL A 572 -13.89 -20.84 -15.20
CA VAL A 572 -12.55 -21.02 -15.77
C VAL A 572 -12.13 -22.49 -15.66
N THR A 573 -12.04 -23.13 -16.82
CA THR A 573 -11.67 -24.55 -16.97
C THR A 573 -10.27 -24.75 -17.52
N LEU A 574 -9.67 -23.72 -18.14
CA LEU A 574 -8.30 -23.77 -18.63
C LEU A 574 -7.55 -22.50 -18.21
N VAL A 575 -6.37 -22.68 -17.66
CA VAL A 575 -5.39 -21.61 -17.44
C VAL A 575 -4.17 -21.86 -18.32
N VAL A 576 -3.73 -20.84 -19.03
CA VAL A 576 -2.52 -20.85 -19.86
C VAL A 576 -1.55 -19.81 -19.32
N VAL A 577 -0.38 -20.23 -18.84
CA VAL A 577 0.72 -19.36 -18.42
C VAL A 577 1.70 -19.25 -19.58
N LEU A 578 1.75 -18.06 -20.20
CA LEU A 578 2.67 -17.77 -21.29
C LEU A 578 4.00 -17.25 -20.74
N ASN A 579 5.10 -17.80 -21.27
CA ASN A 579 6.46 -17.33 -21.02
C ASN A 579 6.79 -17.22 -19.52
N ALA A 580 6.72 -18.35 -18.81
CA ALA A 580 7.11 -18.42 -17.39
C ALA A 580 8.62 -18.19 -17.18
N ASP A 581 9.43 -18.38 -18.23
CA ASP A 581 10.90 -18.40 -18.18
C ASP A 581 11.51 -17.10 -17.68
N GLY A 582 10.98 -15.96 -18.12
CA GLY A 582 11.54 -14.64 -17.78
C GLY A 582 11.61 -14.38 -16.26
N GLY A 583 10.76 -15.06 -15.49
CA GLY A 583 10.78 -15.00 -14.04
C GLY A 583 11.84 -15.89 -13.38
N PHE A 584 12.01 -17.12 -13.88
CA PHE A 584 12.98 -18.09 -13.35
C PHE A 584 14.42 -17.81 -13.80
N LEU A 585 14.59 -17.14 -14.95
CA LEU A 585 15.89 -16.74 -15.51
C LEU A 585 16.31 -15.32 -15.15
N SER A 586 15.53 -14.61 -14.34
CA SER A 586 15.85 -13.24 -13.98
C SER A 586 17.17 -13.16 -13.20
N PRO A 587 17.99 -12.13 -13.41
CA PRO A 587 19.15 -11.86 -12.55
C PRO A 587 18.74 -11.49 -11.12
N ASP A 588 17.50 -11.06 -10.89
CA ASP A 588 16.96 -10.83 -9.55
C ASP A 588 16.67 -12.17 -8.86
N PHE A 589 17.43 -12.47 -7.80
CA PHE A 589 17.31 -13.70 -7.00
C PHE A 589 15.92 -13.89 -6.34
N ARG A 590 15.09 -12.84 -6.30
CA ARG A 590 13.71 -12.88 -5.80
C ARG A 590 12.68 -13.23 -6.87
N ALA A 591 13.04 -13.15 -8.15
CA ALA A 591 12.11 -13.39 -9.24
C ALA A 591 11.59 -14.84 -9.33
N PRO A 592 12.39 -15.90 -9.10
CA PRO A 592 11.88 -17.27 -9.11
C PRO A 592 10.73 -17.47 -8.12
N GLU A 593 10.89 -16.96 -6.89
CA GLU A 593 9.86 -17.00 -5.84
C GLU A 593 8.57 -16.30 -6.30
N ARG A 594 8.67 -15.05 -6.77
CA ARG A 594 7.50 -14.28 -7.22
C ARG A 594 6.78 -14.94 -8.40
N THR A 595 7.55 -15.60 -9.26
CA THR A 595 7.03 -16.31 -10.44
C THR A 595 6.25 -17.53 -10.01
N ALA A 596 6.81 -18.35 -9.11
CA ALA A 596 6.11 -19.50 -8.54
C ALA A 596 4.84 -19.10 -7.77
N GLN A 597 4.91 -18.05 -6.93
CA GLN A 597 3.74 -17.50 -6.22
C GLN A 597 2.63 -17.12 -7.21
N THR A 598 2.99 -16.44 -8.30
CA THR A 598 2.01 -16.00 -9.30
C THR A 598 1.41 -17.19 -10.05
N ILE A 599 2.24 -18.17 -10.48
CA ILE A 599 1.76 -19.38 -11.15
C ILE A 599 0.74 -20.11 -10.27
N ILE A 600 1.03 -20.32 -8.98
CA ILE A 600 0.12 -21.00 -8.05
C ILE A 600 -1.17 -20.20 -7.83
N GLN A 601 -1.07 -18.87 -7.73
CA GLN A 601 -2.25 -18.00 -7.59
C GLN A 601 -3.17 -18.05 -8.82
N VAL A 602 -2.59 -18.09 -10.03
CA VAL A 602 -3.34 -18.20 -11.29
C VAL A 602 -3.88 -19.62 -11.47
N ALA A 603 -3.08 -20.66 -11.20
CA ALA A 603 -3.50 -22.06 -11.23
C ALA A 603 -4.69 -22.31 -10.30
N GLY A 604 -4.68 -21.68 -9.12
CA GLY A 604 -5.80 -21.71 -8.17
C GLY A 604 -7.08 -21.04 -8.68
N ARG A 605 -7.13 -20.45 -9.88
CA ARG A 605 -8.35 -19.92 -10.51
C ARG A 605 -9.06 -20.97 -11.37
N ALA A 606 -8.39 -22.02 -11.81
CA ALA A 606 -8.99 -23.12 -12.56
C ALA A 606 -9.75 -24.09 -11.65
N GLY A 607 -10.86 -24.64 -12.15
CA GLY A 607 -11.50 -25.83 -11.57
C GLY A 607 -12.23 -25.59 -10.24
N ARG A 608 -12.86 -24.44 -10.05
CA ARG A 608 -13.61 -24.10 -8.83
C ARG A 608 -15.11 -24.41 -8.95
N ALA A 609 -15.49 -25.67 -9.15
CA ALA A 609 -16.84 -26.23 -8.96
C ALA A 609 -16.90 -27.67 -9.51
N GLU A 610 -18.01 -28.05 -10.16
CA GLU A 610 -18.31 -29.37 -10.73
C GLU A 610 -17.47 -29.72 -11.97
N ARG A 611 -16.79 -28.75 -12.59
CA ARG A 611 -15.98 -28.96 -13.80
C ARG A 611 -14.50 -29.03 -13.45
N PRO A 612 -13.81 -30.15 -13.76
CA PRO A 612 -12.36 -30.21 -13.59
C PRO A 612 -11.70 -29.19 -14.53
N GLY A 613 -10.74 -28.45 -14.00
CA GLY A 613 -9.93 -27.53 -14.79
C GLY A 613 -8.53 -28.11 -15.05
N GLU A 614 -7.81 -27.54 -16.01
CA GLU A 614 -6.40 -27.82 -16.26
C GLU A 614 -5.56 -26.53 -16.33
N VAL A 615 -4.26 -26.65 -16.06
CA VAL A 615 -3.31 -25.54 -16.09
C VAL A 615 -2.12 -25.93 -16.96
N TRP A 616 -1.80 -25.10 -17.95
CA TRP A 616 -0.69 -25.30 -18.86
C TRP A 616 0.32 -24.17 -18.77
N ILE A 617 1.61 -24.52 -18.72
CA ILE A 617 2.72 -23.57 -18.66
C ILE A 617 3.58 -23.76 -19.91
N GLN A 618 3.62 -22.75 -20.77
CA GLN A 618 4.51 -22.75 -21.94
C GLN A 618 5.89 -22.22 -21.54
N SER A 619 6.93 -23.02 -21.80
CA SER A 619 8.31 -22.73 -21.39
C SER A 619 9.32 -23.16 -22.46
N LEU A 620 10.31 -22.31 -22.71
CA LEU A 620 11.50 -22.62 -23.50
C LEU A 620 12.53 -23.43 -22.70
N GLN A 621 12.34 -23.53 -21.38
CA GLN A 621 13.17 -24.29 -20.44
C GLN A 621 12.29 -25.23 -19.61
N SER A 622 11.63 -26.14 -20.31
CA SER A 622 10.79 -27.19 -19.70
C SER A 622 11.56 -28.07 -18.70
N ASP A 623 12.88 -28.10 -18.81
CA ASP A 623 13.83 -28.82 -17.95
C ASP A 623 14.35 -28.00 -16.75
N ASN A 624 13.85 -26.79 -16.51
CA ASN A 624 14.28 -25.95 -15.40
C ASN A 624 13.96 -26.60 -14.04
N PRO A 625 14.96 -26.85 -13.16
CA PRO A 625 14.73 -27.55 -11.89
C PRO A 625 13.74 -26.86 -10.94
N ALA A 626 13.72 -25.52 -10.94
CA ALA A 626 12.79 -24.75 -10.12
C ALA A 626 11.34 -24.91 -10.63
N LEU A 627 11.14 -24.95 -11.94
CA LEU A 627 9.82 -25.16 -12.54
C LEU A 627 9.34 -26.61 -12.31
N ILE A 628 10.22 -27.60 -12.50
CA ILE A 628 9.92 -29.01 -12.22
C ILE A 628 9.52 -29.21 -10.76
N SER A 629 10.32 -28.69 -9.83
CA SER A 629 10.05 -28.80 -8.38
C SER A 629 8.68 -28.20 -8.01
N LEU A 630 8.28 -27.09 -8.63
CA LEU A 630 6.96 -26.48 -8.41
C LEU A 630 5.80 -27.41 -8.81
N LEU A 631 5.95 -28.18 -9.89
CA LEU A 631 4.93 -29.11 -10.36
C LEU A 631 4.90 -30.41 -9.56
N GLU A 632 6.06 -30.99 -9.26
CA GLU A 632 6.15 -32.30 -8.62
C GLU A 632 5.91 -32.24 -7.11
N THR A 633 6.44 -31.20 -6.45
CA THR A 633 6.42 -31.08 -4.97
C THR A 633 5.54 -29.94 -4.47
N GLY A 634 4.87 -29.23 -5.38
CA GLY A 634 4.07 -28.05 -5.08
C GLY A 634 4.91 -26.87 -4.59
N TYR A 635 4.22 -25.83 -4.11
CA TYR A 635 4.88 -24.62 -3.63
C TYR A 635 5.78 -24.86 -2.41
N GLU A 636 5.39 -25.75 -1.49
CA GLU A 636 6.15 -26.02 -0.27
C GLU A 636 7.53 -26.61 -0.57
N GLY A 637 7.59 -27.66 -1.42
CA GLY A 637 8.86 -28.25 -1.82
C GLY A 637 9.73 -27.27 -2.61
N PHE A 638 9.14 -26.55 -3.58
CA PHE A 638 9.83 -25.47 -4.29
C PHE A 638 10.41 -24.41 -3.34
N ALA A 639 9.61 -23.92 -2.39
CA ALA A 639 10.00 -22.83 -1.50
C ALA A 639 11.12 -23.25 -0.54
N ASN A 640 11.08 -24.48 -0.03
CA ASN A 640 12.15 -25.04 0.80
C ASN A 640 13.47 -25.15 0.02
N ASN A 641 13.41 -25.68 -1.21
CA ASN A 641 14.59 -25.76 -2.09
C ASN A 641 15.18 -24.39 -2.40
N GLN A 642 14.34 -23.40 -2.74
CA GLN A 642 14.79 -22.03 -2.97
C GLN A 642 15.36 -21.38 -1.71
N LEU A 643 14.78 -21.64 -0.54
CA LEU A 643 15.29 -21.13 0.72
C LEU A 643 16.68 -21.70 1.03
N ASP A 644 16.89 -23.00 0.82
CA ASP A 644 18.20 -23.63 0.99
C ASP A 644 19.25 -23.04 0.05
N LEU A 645 18.90 -22.81 -1.23
CA LEU A 645 19.78 -22.14 -2.18
C LEU A 645 20.15 -20.72 -1.73
N ARG A 646 19.19 -19.93 -1.23
CA ARG A 646 19.48 -18.57 -0.73
C ARG A 646 20.35 -18.58 0.52
N ILE A 647 20.12 -19.54 1.43
CA ILE A 647 20.97 -19.72 2.62
C ILE A 647 22.40 -20.06 2.21
N ALA A 648 22.58 -21.03 1.30
CA ALA A 648 23.89 -21.42 0.80
C ALA A 648 24.61 -20.27 0.08
N ALA A 649 23.88 -19.44 -0.66
CA ALA A 649 24.41 -18.27 -1.36
C ALA A 649 24.64 -17.04 -0.44
N GLY A 650 24.28 -17.11 0.84
CA GLY A 650 24.38 -15.97 1.76
C GLY A 650 23.48 -14.80 1.38
N LEU A 651 22.35 -15.06 0.73
CA LEU A 651 21.36 -14.07 0.30
C LEU A 651 20.18 -13.97 1.29
N PRO A 652 19.42 -12.85 1.28
CA PRO A 652 18.21 -12.74 2.08
C PRO A 652 17.24 -13.91 1.82
N PRO A 653 16.65 -14.52 2.86
CA PRO A 653 16.56 -14.04 4.24
C PRO A 653 17.70 -14.45 5.19
N ALA A 654 18.72 -15.18 4.72
CA ALA A 654 19.82 -15.64 5.56
C ALA A 654 20.75 -14.50 5.99
N SER A 655 20.89 -13.49 5.13
CA SER A 655 21.64 -12.26 5.38
C SER A 655 20.73 -11.04 5.41
N ALA A 656 21.22 -9.95 5.99
CA ALA A 656 20.61 -8.64 5.91
C ALA A 656 21.16 -7.89 4.70
N MET A 657 20.31 -7.16 3.98
CA MET A 657 20.68 -6.47 2.76
C MET A 657 20.23 -5.00 2.78
N ALA A 658 21.10 -4.12 2.29
CA ALA A 658 20.76 -2.72 2.00
C ALA A 658 21.26 -2.30 0.62
N ILE A 659 20.55 -1.36 0.01
CA ILE A 659 21.02 -0.66 -1.19
C ILE A 659 21.16 0.82 -0.87
N ILE A 660 22.34 1.37 -1.12
CA ILE A 660 22.58 2.82 -1.07
C ILE A 660 22.57 3.33 -2.49
N ARG A 661 21.62 4.20 -2.82
CA ARG A 661 21.46 4.76 -4.17
C ARG A 661 21.77 6.24 -4.18
N ALA A 662 22.58 6.67 -5.14
CA ALA A 662 22.90 8.07 -5.39
C ALA A 662 22.48 8.46 -6.82
N ASP A 663 21.69 9.53 -6.90
CA ASP A 663 21.24 10.15 -8.13
C ASP A 663 21.92 11.52 -8.26
N ALA A 664 22.69 11.77 -9.32
CA ALA A 664 23.44 13.02 -9.55
C ALA A 664 23.28 13.53 -11.00
N LEU A 665 23.68 14.77 -11.27
CA LEU A 665 23.60 15.32 -12.64
C LEU A 665 24.63 14.67 -13.57
N THR A 666 25.77 14.24 -13.05
CA THR A 666 26.77 13.48 -13.79
C THR A 666 26.98 12.10 -13.17
N ARG A 667 27.36 11.11 -13.98
CA ARG A 667 27.72 9.77 -13.49
C ARG A 667 28.91 9.83 -12.51
N LEU A 668 29.90 10.68 -12.80
CA LEU A 668 31.12 10.81 -12.02
C LEU A 668 30.81 11.23 -10.57
N ASP A 669 29.95 12.24 -10.39
CA ASP A 669 29.59 12.74 -9.06
C ASP A 669 28.91 11.64 -8.20
N ALA A 670 28.02 10.85 -8.81
CA ALA A 670 27.35 9.75 -8.12
C ALA A 670 28.34 8.63 -7.73
N VAL A 671 29.26 8.27 -8.63
CA VAL A 671 30.30 7.26 -8.36
C VAL A 671 31.25 7.74 -7.27
N GLN A 672 31.78 8.96 -7.36
CA GLN A 672 32.72 9.53 -6.38
C GLN A 672 32.10 9.61 -4.99
N PHE A 673 30.83 10.03 -4.90
CA PHE A 673 30.12 10.03 -3.62
C PHE A 673 30.01 8.62 -3.03
N LEU A 674 29.57 7.64 -3.81
CA LEU A 674 29.44 6.26 -3.33
C LEU A 674 30.81 5.63 -2.99
N GLU A 675 31.86 5.91 -3.75
CA GLU A 675 33.22 5.47 -3.40
C GLU A 675 33.67 6.05 -2.06
N SER A 676 33.38 7.33 -1.78
CA SER A 676 33.70 7.92 -0.49
C SER A 676 32.97 7.26 0.68
N LEU A 677 31.78 6.68 0.44
CA LEU A 677 31.06 5.93 1.47
C LEU A 677 31.74 4.60 1.84
N LYS A 678 32.53 3.99 0.94
CA LYS A 678 33.20 2.71 1.24
C LYS A 678 34.19 2.82 2.41
N GLY A 679 34.74 4.01 2.67
CA GLY A 679 35.61 4.27 3.82
C GLY A 679 34.92 4.08 5.19
N PHE A 680 33.58 4.10 5.22
CA PHE A 680 32.78 3.94 6.45
C PHE A 680 32.24 2.51 6.65
N VAL A 681 32.65 1.56 5.80
CA VAL A 681 32.17 0.17 5.88
C VAL A 681 32.62 -0.46 7.20
N THR A 682 31.65 -0.99 7.94
CA THR A 682 31.92 -1.73 9.18
C THR A 682 32.52 -3.11 8.85
N PRO A 683 33.54 -3.59 9.59
CA PRO A 683 34.05 -4.95 9.43
C PRO A 683 32.94 -6.01 9.48
N GLY A 684 32.96 -6.97 8.55
CA GLY A 684 31.94 -8.01 8.43
C GLY A 684 30.74 -7.64 7.54
N VAL A 685 30.71 -6.43 6.97
CA VAL A 685 29.76 -6.03 5.93
C VAL A 685 30.44 -6.15 4.56
N GLN A 686 29.86 -6.96 3.68
CA GLN A 686 30.26 -7.05 2.29
C GLN A 686 29.64 -5.89 1.50
N ILE A 687 30.41 -5.30 0.60
CA ILE A 687 29.97 -4.19 -0.25
C ILE A 687 30.30 -4.48 -1.71
N SER A 688 29.37 -4.20 -2.60
CA SER A 688 29.53 -4.34 -4.05
C SER A 688 29.08 -3.05 -4.77
N GLY A 689 29.72 -2.73 -5.89
CA GLY A 689 29.54 -1.47 -6.62
C GLY A 689 30.62 -0.43 -6.31
N PRO A 690 30.44 0.86 -6.69
CA PRO A 690 29.26 1.44 -7.31
C PRO A 690 28.96 0.80 -8.66
N ALA A 691 27.73 0.34 -8.83
CA ALA A 691 27.23 -0.15 -10.10
C ALA A 691 26.09 0.76 -10.57
N PRO A 692 25.82 0.85 -11.88
CA PRO A 692 24.61 1.48 -12.35
C PRO A 692 23.39 0.82 -11.71
N ALA A 693 22.42 1.62 -11.28
CA ALA A 693 21.13 1.06 -10.89
C ALA A 693 20.44 0.43 -12.12
N PRO A 694 19.51 -0.53 -11.94
CA PRO A 694 18.70 -1.15 -13.02
C PRO A 694 18.28 -0.16 -14.11
N ILE A 695 17.83 1.02 -13.67
CA ILE A 695 17.57 2.17 -14.51
C ILE A 695 18.69 3.18 -14.26
N GLN A 696 19.61 3.30 -15.21
CA GLN A 696 20.84 4.06 -15.04
C GLN A 696 20.63 5.59 -15.03
N ARG A 697 19.55 6.09 -15.64
CA ARG A 697 19.24 7.53 -15.66
C ARG A 697 17.74 7.77 -15.51
N ILE A 698 17.36 8.69 -14.61
CA ILE A 698 15.97 9.16 -14.42
C ILE A 698 15.95 10.68 -14.30
N ALA A 699 15.09 11.34 -15.08
CA ALA A 699 14.84 12.77 -15.03
C ALA A 699 16.12 13.61 -15.19
N GLY A 700 16.98 13.20 -16.12
CA GLY A 700 18.27 13.83 -16.41
C GLY A 700 19.36 13.54 -15.38
N ARG A 701 19.12 12.65 -14.41
CA ARG A 701 20.07 12.31 -13.35
C ARG A 701 20.58 10.89 -13.50
N HIS A 702 21.88 10.71 -13.42
CA HIS A 702 22.54 9.41 -13.41
C HIS A 702 22.43 8.77 -12.03
N ARG A 703 22.06 7.49 -12.01
CA ARG A 703 21.79 6.70 -10.82
C ARG A 703 22.84 5.62 -10.68
N GLN A 704 23.48 5.59 -9.53
CA GLN A 704 24.45 4.56 -9.14
C GLN A 704 24.03 3.99 -7.80
N GLN A 705 24.43 2.76 -7.52
CA GLN A 705 24.09 2.10 -6.27
C GLN A 705 25.23 1.25 -5.72
N LEU A 706 25.28 1.16 -4.39
CA LEU A 706 26.05 0.19 -3.64
C LEU A 706 25.08 -0.85 -3.08
N LEU A 707 25.51 -2.11 -3.11
CA LEU A 707 24.83 -3.21 -2.46
C LEU A 707 25.63 -3.62 -1.24
N LEU A 708 24.97 -3.67 -0.07
CA LEU A 708 25.55 -4.08 1.19
C LEU A 708 24.90 -5.38 1.65
N LEU A 709 25.71 -6.34 2.06
CA LEU A 709 25.28 -7.59 2.69
C LEU A 709 25.98 -7.78 4.03
N ALA A 710 25.24 -8.24 5.03
CA ALA A 710 25.79 -8.55 6.34
C ALA A 710 25.19 -9.84 6.91
N SER A 711 25.97 -10.56 7.70
CA SER A 711 25.53 -11.80 8.37
C SER A 711 24.39 -11.58 9.37
N ASN A 712 24.22 -10.35 9.87
CA ASN A 712 23.10 -9.98 10.72
C ASN A 712 22.69 -8.51 10.53
N ARG A 713 21.44 -8.21 10.92
CA ARG A 713 20.85 -6.87 10.78
C ARG A 713 21.56 -5.81 11.61
N THR A 714 22.08 -6.15 12.79
CA THR A 714 22.76 -5.19 13.67
C THR A 714 24.03 -4.61 13.04
N LEU A 715 24.84 -5.45 12.38
CA LEU A 715 26.04 -4.99 11.65
C LEU A 715 25.67 -4.08 10.48
N LEU A 716 24.64 -4.46 9.70
CA LEU A 716 24.14 -3.65 8.59
C LEU A 716 23.65 -2.28 9.07
N GLN A 717 22.84 -2.26 10.14
CA GLN A 717 22.28 -1.04 10.73
C GLN A 717 23.37 -0.09 11.25
N ARG A 718 24.43 -0.62 11.87
CA ARG A 718 25.60 0.17 12.29
C ARG A 718 26.31 0.79 11.09
N CYS A 719 26.56 0.01 10.05
CA CYS A 719 27.20 0.48 8.82
C CYS A 719 26.39 1.60 8.15
N CYS A 720 25.09 1.40 7.95
CA CYS A 720 24.20 2.39 7.37
C CYS A 720 24.06 3.65 8.25
N THR A 721 24.05 3.52 9.58
CA THR A 721 24.07 4.67 10.50
C THR A 721 25.32 5.52 10.31
N THR A 722 26.50 4.91 10.23
CA THR A 722 27.77 5.64 10.02
C THR A 722 27.79 6.34 8.67
N MET A 723 27.39 5.65 7.59
CA MET A 723 27.32 6.24 6.24
C MET A 723 26.31 7.39 6.16
N ARG A 724 25.21 7.34 6.92
CA ARG A 724 24.21 8.40 7.00
C ARG A 724 24.75 9.72 7.56
N LEU A 725 25.84 9.70 8.33
CA LEU A 725 26.46 10.92 8.87
C LEU A 725 27.25 11.70 7.80
N THR A 726 27.51 11.11 6.64
CA THR A 726 28.25 11.76 5.56
C THR A 726 27.43 12.88 4.92
N ASN A 727 28.04 14.05 4.77
CA ASN A 727 27.43 15.17 4.05
C ASN A 727 27.46 14.91 2.54
N ALA A 728 26.28 14.92 1.91
CA ALA A 728 26.18 14.84 0.47
C ALA A 728 26.35 16.22 -0.19
N PRO A 729 26.93 16.29 -1.41
CA PRO A 729 26.93 17.51 -2.21
C PRO A 729 25.50 18.03 -2.45
N ARG A 730 25.31 19.37 -2.47
CA ARG A 730 23.98 20.01 -2.61
C ARG A 730 23.18 19.52 -3.83
N ASN A 731 23.87 19.17 -4.92
CA ASN A 731 23.25 18.74 -6.18
C ASN A 731 23.10 17.22 -6.31
N LEU A 732 23.38 16.44 -5.25
CA LEU A 732 23.27 14.99 -5.22
C LEU A 732 22.10 14.57 -4.32
N ARG A 733 21.28 13.62 -4.79
CA ARG A 733 20.21 13.02 -4.00
C ARG A 733 20.61 11.59 -3.71
N TRP A 734 20.43 11.13 -2.48
CA TRP A 734 20.75 9.76 -2.14
C TRP A 734 19.77 9.20 -1.11
N SER A 735 19.70 7.87 -1.06
CA SER A 735 18.79 7.13 -0.18
C SER A 735 19.40 5.82 0.25
N ILE A 736 18.98 5.33 1.42
CA ILE A 736 19.29 3.99 1.92
C ILE A 736 17.99 3.18 1.85
N ASP A 737 18.03 2.03 1.21
CA ASP A 737 16.91 1.08 1.12
C ASP A 737 17.26 -0.18 1.91
N ILE A 738 16.64 -0.33 3.07
CA ILE A 738 16.81 -1.52 3.91
C ILE A 738 15.81 -2.59 3.49
N ASP A 739 16.29 -3.83 3.39
CA ASP A 739 15.54 -4.98 2.90
C ASP A 739 14.85 -4.66 1.55
N PRO A 740 15.63 -4.36 0.49
CA PRO A 740 15.08 -4.01 -0.81
C PRO A 740 14.34 -5.19 -1.44
N TYR A 741 13.18 -4.91 -2.04
CA TYR A 741 12.38 -5.91 -2.78
C TYR A 741 12.79 -6.03 -4.26
N ASP A 742 13.35 -4.96 -4.84
CA ASP A 742 13.95 -4.96 -6.17
C ASP A 742 15.41 -4.56 -6.02
N SER A 743 16.32 -5.53 -6.20
CA SER A 743 17.76 -5.35 -5.96
C SER A 743 18.59 -5.11 -7.21
N MET A 744 18.06 -5.45 -8.39
CA MET A 744 18.79 -5.45 -9.65
C MET A 744 18.03 -4.83 -10.80
#